data_AF-A0A6A7G0W6-F1
#
_entry.id   AF-A0A6A7G0W6-F1
#
_cell.length_a   1.000
_cell.length_b   1.000
_cell.length_c   1.000
_cell.angle_alpha   90.00
_cell.angle_beta   90.00
_cell.angle_gamma   90.00
#
_symmetry.space_group_name_H-M   'P 1'
#
loop_
_entity.id
_entity.type
_entity.pdbx_description
1 polymer ?
#
loop_
_entity_poly.entity_id
_entity_poly.type
_entity_poly.pdbx_seq_one_letter_code
_entity_poly.pdbx_strand_id
1 'polypeptide(L)'
;RADGGREGIKKRLPKHIHPVHHNHVYPSEIVSFFHQSHCRTIELVNCKTSRELMIGSEDSPQPRQIPADSSKKFFPEHQNERNTKLAKSTNQSLNVNARFQAIVSPSSASKDYFQNHPDERKLPMMAKPSGYFAEVAAKERELTEMFRANFSERLEVETENTTQNNSTESKEEASIPSPKKRKTVQPEYSWREVHRDLERGEEHVIGSYGSNNAPYLGIAEAKAGVNLREHHKRRVEEKLIESLSSHLAKESTQSQWDDIFMFDPLGMTATTPTIAATTAHMSIPEVVSELVPDGKIVTSDGVINVVKAAIDYVWNLPLLAKQLKMSEKDLRKALSKYTFNANLENPELKAYLPPVGGVTIYLFGEIEKLSEQNCEVAVRVHDECNGSDVFGTDICTCRPYLMFALQGCVECAQRGGVGVLAYFRKEGRSLGEVTKFRVYNARKHQDGGDRPEKYFYQTEIIAGVRDARFQEMMPDVLCWLGITRIDWLFSMSSEKYDAITARGIQVMQRIALPDSFVPQNAQVEITAKISAGYHTDNIHSAAIIEELRDLSNIRKKCYEVFELAKAGKLRHFSLNLSKLPEAVRLTTDCIQKFYPNLKIPYHSRFRHFGPERIAKMTAKWPCDLTEQVRRLIDMVTVSVLLDAGAGVNWKYIGPDGQTYKRSEGLAIASLDMFTEGLFSSDMALPSRVNSLGLKNLLLHDLEKGFQVTEANTMIGLKGRCGLLQSLGVALESHPEFFGQEVCRPGNLVDYLLKHAVDNRVSIRVLWKPIIDGLESIWPTTISGVRRGDVWSYHPLKQVGKIGSDLIPFHKLSQWLLLSMLEPLEMLGLKFDDMQLITPLAEYRNGGLLVDTGVLTPLKESSYQRTFAVGSELVVEWRALTIVLIELIAEEVRKHYGKSEKEMPLALVLEGGTWRAGRILAGLLRTDSSSPIKIRSDGTVF
;
A
#
# COMPACT_ATOMS: atom_id res chain seq x y z
N ARG A 1 -45.15 -36.01 -22.74
CA ARG A 1 -46.03 -37.20 -22.84
C ARG A 1 -45.21 -38.29 -23.57
N ALA A 2 -45.51 -39.56 -23.35
CA ALA A 2 -44.61 -40.67 -23.64
C ALA A 2 -45.06 -41.50 -24.87
N ASP A 3 -44.42 -42.66 -25.02
CA ASP A 3 -44.66 -43.77 -25.96
C ASP A 3 -44.19 -43.54 -27.42
N GLY A 4 -43.60 -44.55 -28.09
CA GLY A 4 -43.20 -45.87 -27.59
C GLY A 4 -42.66 -46.80 -28.69
N GLY A 5 -41.91 -47.84 -28.31
CA GLY A 5 -41.41 -48.87 -29.24
C GLY A 5 -40.35 -49.79 -28.60
N ARG A 6 -40.41 -51.10 -28.89
CA ARG A 6 -39.47 -52.13 -28.40
C ARG A 6 -39.12 -53.11 -29.52
N GLU A 7 -37.87 -53.61 -29.51
CA GLU A 7 -37.39 -54.99 -29.79
C GLU A 7 -35.89 -54.94 -30.18
N GLY A 8 -35.02 -55.91 -29.87
CA GLY A 8 -35.17 -57.13 -29.06
C GLY A 8 -33.85 -57.97 -28.97
N ILE A 9 -33.91 -59.13 -28.29
CA ILE A 9 -32.94 -60.26 -28.32
C ILE A 9 -31.62 -60.18 -27.49
N LYS A 10 -31.75 -60.49 -26.19
CA LYS A 10 -31.04 -61.57 -25.43
C LYS A 10 -29.54 -61.88 -25.70
N LYS A 11 -28.69 -61.81 -24.64
CA LYS A 11 -28.22 -63.01 -23.87
C LYS A 11 -27.33 -62.72 -22.62
N ARG A 12 -27.71 -63.36 -21.49
CA ARG A 12 -26.91 -63.91 -20.37
C ARG A 12 -25.73 -63.12 -19.74
N LEU A 13 -25.94 -62.74 -18.47
CA LEU A 13 -25.00 -62.98 -17.35
C LEU A 13 -25.80 -63.56 -16.16
N PRO A 14 -25.25 -64.48 -15.33
CA PRO A 14 -25.93 -65.01 -14.16
C PRO A 14 -25.77 -64.10 -12.93
N LYS A 15 -26.72 -64.17 -11.98
CA LYS A 15 -26.64 -63.52 -10.67
C LYS A 15 -25.83 -64.37 -9.69
N HIS A 16 -25.21 -63.75 -8.69
CA HIS A 16 -25.55 -64.01 -7.29
C HIS A 16 -25.25 -62.79 -6.43
N ILE A 17 -26.21 -62.42 -5.59
CA ILE A 17 -26.15 -61.36 -4.56
C ILE A 17 -26.90 -61.95 -3.36
N HIS A 18 -26.43 -61.72 -2.14
CA HIS A 18 -27.32 -61.41 -1.02
C HIS A 18 -26.67 -60.33 -0.13
N PRO A 19 -27.44 -59.37 0.41
CA PRO A 19 -26.90 -58.14 1.00
C PRO A 19 -26.89 -58.16 2.54
N VAL A 20 -26.23 -57.16 3.12
CA VAL A 20 -26.60 -56.61 4.44
C VAL A 20 -27.03 -55.16 4.21
N HIS A 21 -28.25 -54.81 4.62
CA HIS A 21 -28.74 -53.43 4.58
C HIS A 21 -28.27 -52.66 5.82
N HIS A 22 -27.82 -51.42 5.62
CA HIS A 22 -28.10 -50.35 6.58
C HIS A 22 -28.60 -49.12 5.82
N ASN A 23 -29.81 -48.67 6.17
CA ASN A 23 -30.40 -47.48 5.58
C ASN A 23 -29.86 -46.23 6.30
N HIS A 24 -29.27 -45.30 5.55
CA HIS A 24 -29.27 -43.89 5.94
C HIS A 24 -29.74 -43.02 4.78
N VAL A 25 -30.88 -42.36 5.01
CA VAL A 25 -31.46 -41.38 4.08
C VAL A 25 -30.70 -40.07 4.25
N TYR A 26 -30.09 -39.57 3.18
CA TYR A 26 -29.57 -38.20 3.12
C TYR A 26 -30.60 -37.27 2.45
N PRO A 27 -30.88 -36.07 2.99
CA PRO A 27 -31.78 -35.11 2.36
C PRO A 27 -31.29 -34.66 0.97
N SER A 28 -32.19 -34.60 -0.01
CA SER A 28 -31.87 -34.38 -1.42
C SER A 28 -31.65 -32.91 -1.83
N GLU A 29 -31.11 -32.08 -0.93
CA GLU A 29 -30.96 -30.62 -1.14
C GLU A 29 -29.51 -30.15 -1.32
N ILE A 30 -28.51 -31.01 -1.10
CA ILE A 30 -27.07 -30.66 -1.23
C ILE A 30 -26.43 -31.38 -2.44
N VAL A 31 -27.05 -31.25 -3.62
CA VAL A 31 -26.48 -31.74 -4.90
C VAL A 31 -26.63 -30.72 -6.05
N SER A 32 -27.63 -29.83 -6.03
CA SER A 32 -27.84 -28.82 -7.08
C SER A 32 -26.85 -27.64 -7.04
N PHE A 33 -26.16 -27.42 -5.91
CA PHE A 33 -25.33 -26.23 -5.70
C PHE A 33 -23.98 -26.25 -6.44
N PHE A 34 -23.49 -27.43 -6.83
CA PHE A 34 -22.14 -27.61 -7.40
C PHE A 34 -22.07 -27.62 -8.95
N HIS A 35 -23.09 -27.07 -9.63
CA HIS A 35 -23.10 -27.01 -11.11
C HIS A 35 -23.56 -25.69 -11.74
N GLN A 36 -23.73 -24.61 -10.96
CA GLN A 36 -24.01 -23.26 -11.49
C GLN A 36 -22.82 -22.28 -11.39
N SER A 37 -21.76 -22.63 -10.65
CA SER A 37 -20.69 -21.70 -10.26
C SER A 37 -19.65 -21.38 -11.34
N HIS A 38 -19.69 -22.03 -12.51
CA HIS A 38 -18.72 -21.78 -13.60
C HIS A 38 -19.21 -20.80 -14.68
N CYS A 39 -20.51 -20.49 -14.75
CA CYS A 39 -21.08 -19.56 -15.73
C CYS A 39 -21.53 -18.21 -15.14
N ARG A 40 -21.01 -17.83 -13.96
CA ARG A 40 -21.30 -16.56 -13.27
C ARG A 40 -20.07 -15.90 -12.61
N THR A 41 -18.89 -16.07 -13.18
CA THR A 41 -17.71 -15.28 -12.78
C THR A 41 -17.87 -13.84 -13.30
N ILE A 42 -17.88 -12.85 -12.39
CA ILE A 42 -18.05 -11.41 -12.66
C ILE A 42 -19.48 -10.97 -13.11
N GLU A 43 -20.51 -11.27 -12.31
CA GLU A 43 -21.76 -10.46 -12.32
C GLU A 43 -22.41 -10.29 -10.93
N LEU A 44 -21.63 -10.43 -9.84
CA LEU A 44 -22.05 -10.12 -8.46
C LEU A 44 -21.25 -8.97 -7.82
N VAL A 45 -20.70 -8.10 -8.65
CA VAL A 45 -20.38 -6.71 -8.32
C VAL A 45 -21.39 -5.86 -9.08
N ASN A 46 -22.03 -4.88 -8.43
CA ASN A 46 -23.15 -4.12 -9.00
C ASN A 46 -22.71 -3.20 -10.17
N CYS A 47 -22.60 -3.77 -11.37
CA CYS A 47 -22.20 -3.10 -12.61
C CYS A 47 -23.42 -2.91 -13.51
N LYS A 48 -24.16 -1.81 -13.34
CA LYS A 48 -25.25 -1.46 -14.26
C LYS A 48 -24.70 -0.96 -15.59
N THR A 49 -25.02 -1.66 -16.67
CA THR A 49 -24.82 -1.19 -18.04
C THR A 49 -25.99 -0.29 -18.47
N SER A 50 -25.68 0.84 -19.10
CA SER A 50 -26.67 1.79 -19.59
C SER A 50 -27.26 1.38 -20.94
N ARG A 51 -28.58 1.49 -21.08
CA ARG A 51 -29.27 1.61 -22.37
C ARG A 51 -29.96 2.97 -22.39
N GLU A 52 -29.53 3.85 -23.29
CA GLU A 52 -30.22 5.12 -23.52
C GLU A 52 -31.38 4.97 -24.51
N LEU A 53 -32.32 5.91 -24.46
CA LEU A 53 -33.54 5.89 -25.27
C LEU A 53 -33.33 6.59 -26.61
N MET A 54 -33.81 5.98 -27.70
CA MET A 54 -33.96 6.62 -29.01
C MET A 54 -35.24 6.14 -29.71
N ILE A 55 -36.37 6.77 -29.39
CA ILE A 55 -37.54 6.93 -30.28
C ILE A 55 -38.06 8.36 -30.03
N GLY A 56 -38.43 9.08 -31.08
CA GLY A 56 -39.04 10.40 -30.98
C GLY A 56 -40.09 10.61 -32.06
N SER A 57 -40.87 11.69 -31.92
CA SER A 57 -41.93 12.16 -32.84
C SER A 57 -43.15 11.21 -32.97
N GLU A 58 -44.40 11.67 -33.12
CA GLU A 58 -44.94 13.03 -33.41
C GLU A 58 -46.10 13.44 -32.44
N ASP A 59 -46.71 14.59 -32.74
CA ASP A 59 -48.01 15.12 -32.29
C ASP A 59 -48.25 15.56 -30.83
N SER A 60 -48.60 16.84 -30.73
CA SER A 60 -49.39 17.46 -29.64
C SER A 60 -50.75 17.89 -30.22
N PRO A 61 -51.79 18.03 -29.39
CA PRO A 61 -52.08 19.42 -28.99
C PRO A 61 -52.51 19.60 -27.52
N GLN A 62 -52.17 20.78 -26.98
CA GLN A 62 -52.78 21.41 -25.80
C GLN A 62 -54.21 21.92 -26.13
N PRO A 63 -55.01 22.55 -25.22
CA PRO A 63 -54.71 23.00 -23.85
C PRO A 63 -55.81 22.80 -22.77
N ARG A 64 -55.48 23.15 -21.51
CA ARG A 64 -56.20 24.17 -20.71
C ARG A 64 -55.44 24.62 -19.45
N GLN A 65 -55.88 25.73 -18.86
CA GLN A 65 -55.18 26.58 -17.88
C GLN A 65 -55.77 26.36 -16.44
N ILE A 66 -54.98 26.39 -15.33
CA ILE A 66 -54.67 27.53 -14.40
C ILE A 66 -55.94 28.11 -13.70
N PRO A 67 -55.98 28.54 -12.40
CA PRO A 67 -54.97 28.65 -11.31
C PRO A 67 -55.33 28.13 -9.88
N ALA A 68 -54.32 28.16 -8.99
CA ALA A 68 -54.27 28.64 -7.57
C ALA A 68 -55.31 28.33 -6.45
N ASP A 69 -54.75 27.92 -5.31
CA ASP A 69 -54.86 28.48 -3.93
C ASP A 69 -56.21 28.56 -3.17
N SER A 70 -56.23 28.03 -1.94
CA SER A 70 -56.80 28.64 -0.72
C SER A 70 -56.62 27.74 0.51
N SER A 71 -57.04 28.19 1.71
CA SER A 71 -56.60 27.61 3.01
C SER A 71 -57.71 27.40 4.05
N LYS A 72 -57.38 26.59 5.08
CA LYS A 72 -57.91 26.54 6.48
C LYS A 72 -59.21 25.76 6.81
N LYS A 73 -59.17 25.19 8.05
CA LYS A 73 -60.27 24.87 9.00
C LYS A 73 -61.20 23.65 8.72
N PHE A 74 -61.86 23.00 9.70
CA PHE A 74 -61.53 22.65 11.13
C PHE A 74 -62.67 21.79 11.75
N PHE A 75 -62.36 20.68 12.45
CA PHE A 75 -63.18 20.00 13.51
C PHE A 75 -64.57 19.43 13.12
N PRO A 76 -65.33 18.69 13.98
CA PRO A 76 -65.09 18.16 15.35
C PRO A 76 -64.85 16.61 15.39
N GLU A 77 -64.51 15.87 16.46
CA GLU A 77 -64.48 16.01 17.95
C GLU A 77 -65.67 15.40 18.73
N HIS A 78 -65.40 14.37 19.57
CA HIS A 78 -65.95 13.99 20.90
C HIS A 78 -65.46 12.54 21.26
N GLN A 79 -64.66 12.32 22.31
CA GLN A 79 -65.03 11.87 23.69
C GLN A 79 -65.57 10.42 23.81
N ASN A 80 -65.28 9.61 24.85
CA ASN A 80 -64.59 9.79 26.15
C ASN A 80 -63.95 8.42 26.60
N GLU A 81 -63.28 8.13 27.73
CA GLU A 81 -62.94 8.79 29.01
C GLU A 81 -61.77 8.03 29.72
N ARG A 82 -61.29 8.52 30.89
CA ARG A 82 -60.47 7.87 31.97
C ARG A 82 -58.99 7.53 31.64
N ASN A 83 -57.95 8.10 32.30
CA ASN A 83 -57.58 8.32 33.72
C ASN A 83 -56.61 7.23 34.26
N THR A 84 -55.51 7.49 35.00
CA THR A 84 -54.83 8.75 35.40
C THR A 84 -53.40 8.50 35.99
N LYS A 85 -52.47 9.45 35.73
CA LYS A 85 -51.38 10.01 36.59
C LYS A 85 -50.53 9.12 37.55
N LEU A 86 -49.20 9.11 37.33
CA LEU A 86 -48.07 9.58 38.20
C LEU A 86 -46.75 9.08 37.53
N ALA A 87 -45.65 9.79 37.24
CA ALA A 87 -44.93 10.99 37.72
C ALA A 87 -43.59 10.64 38.43
N LYS A 88 -42.49 11.23 37.93
CA LYS A 88 -41.09 11.25 38.46
C LYS A 88 -40.28 9.94 38.51
N SER A 89 -39.20 9.89 37.72
CA SER A 89 -37.82 9.81 38.24
C SER A 89 -36.79 10.18 37.16
N THR A 90 -35.54 10.44 37.56
CA THR A 90 -34.42 10.89 36.72
C THR A 90 -33.41 9.78 36.40
N ASN A 91 -32.69 9.93 35.29
CA ASN A 91 -31.38 9.35 34.97
C ASN A 91 -30.93 8.08 35.73
N GLN A 92 -30.91 6.95 35.03
CA GLN A 92 -29.72 6.09 35.06
C GLN A 92 -29.53 5.31 33.75
N SER A 93 -28.28 5.05 33.41
CA SER A 93 -27.86 4.35 32.20
C SER A 93 -28.15 2.86 32.28
N LEU A 94 -28.87 2.30 31.31
CA LEU A 94 -28.93 0.86 31.11
C LEU A 94 -28.72 0.44 29.66
N ASN A 95 -27.57 -0.21 29.48
CA ASN A 95 -27.18 -1.16 28.46
C ASN A 95 -28.36 -2.01 27.91
N VAL A 96 -28.64 -1.93 26.60
CA VAL A 96 -29.60 -2.81 25.90
C VAL A 96 -28.91 -3.52 24.73
N ASN A 97 -27.86 -4.27 25.04
CA ASN A 97 -27.29 -5.26 24.13
C ASN A 97 -28.21 -6.50 24.05
N ALA A 98 -29.41 -6.35 23.48
CA ALA A 98 -30.48 -7.34 23.61
C ALA A 98 -31.48 -7.37 22.43
N ARG A 99 -31.02 -7.76 21.22
CA ARG A 99 -31.79 -8.54 20.20
C ARG A 99 -31.02 -8.72 18.88
N PHE A 100 -29.93 -9.51 18.88
CA PHE A 100 -29.54 -10.33 17.72
C PHE A 100 -28.60 -11.51 18.11
N GLN A 101 -28.83 -12.11 19.27
CA GLN A 101 -28.28 -13.43 19.63
C GLN A 101 -29.41 -14.37 20.03
N ALA A 102 -29.90 -15.14 19.06
CA ALA A 102 -30.94 -16.16 19.25
C ALA A 102 -30.93 -17.21 18.13
N ILE A 103 -29.79 -17.85 17.86
CA ILE A 103 -29.65 -19.08 17.06
C ILE A 103 -28.28 -19.73 17.38
N VAL A 104 -28.29 -21.04 17.61
CA VAL A 104 -27.15 -21.94 18.00
C VAL A 104 -26.38 -21.59 19.28
N SER A 105 -26.73 -22.29 20.37
CA SER A 105 -25.81 -22.76 21.42
C SER A 105 -26.40 -24.02 22.08
N PRO A 106 -25.59 -24.88 22.74
CA PRO A 106 -25.87 -26.33 22.73
C PRO A 106 -27.01 -26.82 23.64
N SER A 107 -27.62 -27.93 23.26
CA SER A 107 -28.59 -28.66 24.08
C SER A 107 -27.93 -29.38 25.27
N SER A 108 -28.60 -29.34 26.42
CA SER A 108 -28.19 -30.00 27.66
C SER A 108 -28.51 -31.50 27.63
N ALA A 109 -27.57 -32.32 27.13
CA ALA A 109 -27.76 -33.78 27.02
C ALA A 109 -26.45 -34.59 27.17
N SER A 110 -25.50 -34.16 28.01
CA SER A 110 -24.16 -34.79 28.09
C SER A 110 -23.42 -34.69 29.43
N LYS A 111 -24.05 -34.27 30.54
CA LYS A 111 -23.35 -34.11 31.84
C LYS A 111 -23.56 -35.23 32.86
N ASP A 112 -24.66 -35.98 32.81
CA ASP A 112 -25.00 -36.92 33.89
C ASP A 112 -24.37 -38.32 33.75
N TYR A 113 -23.78 -38.63 32.58
CA TYR A 113 -23.24 -39.98 32.30
C TYR A 113 -21.90 -40.26 32.99
N PHE A 114 -21.12 -39.22 33.34
CA PHE A 114 -19.73 -39.34 33.80
C PHE A 114 -19.53 -39.24 35.34
N GLN A 115 -20.60 -39.30 36.15
CA GLN A 115 -20.49 -39.17 37.61
C GLN A 115 -20.71 -40.47 38.43
N ASN A 116 -21.13 -41.59 37.83
CA ASN A 116 -21.71 -42.72 38.60
C ASN A 116 -21.02 -44.10 38.47
N HIS A 117 -19.89 -44.26 37.77
CA HIS A 117 -19.25 -45.59 37.58
C HIS A 117 -17.71 -45.58 37.70
N PRO A 118 -17.16 -45.68 38.92
CA PRO A 118 -15.74 -45.98 39.16
C PRO A 118 -15.46 -47.50 39.22
N ASP A 119 -14.22 -47.89 38.89
CA ASP A 119 -13.56 -49.19 39.10
C ASP A 119 -14.31 -50.51 38.78
N GLU A 120 -13.78 -51.29 37.83
CA GLU A 120 -12.96 -52.47 38.19
C GLU A 120 -12.16 -53.03 36.98
N ARG A 121 -11.30 -54.03 37.23
CA ARG A 121 -10.33 -54.59 36.26
C ARG A 121 -10.66 -56.04 35.90
N LYS A 122 -10.61 -56.42 34.60
CA LYS A 122 -9.98 -57.68 34.05
C LYS A 122 -10.43 -58.03 32.61
N LEU A 123 -9.48 -57.93 31.66
CA LEU A 123 -9.13 -58.94 30.62
C LEU A 123 -10.20 -59.37 29.57
N PRO A 124 -9.84 -60.04 28.44
CA PRO A 124 -8.55 -60.67 28.09
C PRO A 124 -7.79 -60.11 26.87
N MET A 125 -6.54 -60.56 26.72
CA MET A 125 -5.66 -60.26 25.58
C MET A 125 -5.74 -61.35 24.49
N MET A 126 -5.96 -60.95 23.23
CA MET A 126 -5.53 -61.62 21.99
C MET A 126 -5.49 -60.56 20.87
N ALA A 127 -4.55 -60.50 19.91
CA ALA A 127 -3.22 -61.10 19.77
C ALA A 127 -2.34 -60.16 18.90
N LYS A 128 -1.01 -60.33 18.86
CA LYS A 128 -0.11 -59.47 18.06
C LYS A 128 -0.13 -59.82 16.55
N PRO A 129 -0.29 -58.84 15.64
CA PRO A 129 0.22 -58.94 14.27
C PRO A 129 1.75 -58.80 14.23
N SER A 130 2.40 -59.35 13.20
CA SER A 130 3.86 -59.49 13.11
C SER A 130 4.45 -58.93 11.80
N GLY A 131 5.78 -58.82 11.75
CA GLY A 131 6.56 -58.65 10.51
C GLY A 131 6.54 -57.25 9.89
N TYR A 132 5.41 -56.85 9.32
CA TYR A 132 5.33 -55.85 8.24
C TYR A 132 5.99 -54.49 8.57
N PHE A 133 5.75 -53.95 9.77
CA PHE A 133 6.34 -52.66 10.18
C PHE A 133 7.86 -52.69 10.37
N ALA A 134 8.46 -53.86 10.61
CA ALA A 134 9.92 -54.00 10.70
C ALA A 134 10.58 -53.98 9.31
N GLU A 135 9.95 -54.60 8.31
CA GLU A 135 10.44 -54.57 6.92
C GLU A 135 10.35 -53.16 6.31
N VAL A 136 9.27 -52.42 6.59
CA VAL A 136 9.12 -51.02 6.14
C VAL A 136 10.21 -50.14 6.77
N ALA A 137 10.40 -50.22 8.09
CA ALA A 137 11.41 -49.43 8.80
C ALA A 137 12.86 -49.83 8.45
N ALA A 138 13.09 -51.04 7.92
CA ALA A 138 14.38 -51.44 7.36
C ALA A 138 14.62 -50.79 5.98
N LYS A 139 13.62 -50.89 5.07
CA LYS A 139 13.70 -50.29 3.72
C LYS A 139 13.81 -48.77 3.73
N GLU A 140 13.18 -48.08 4.68
CA GLU A 140 13.36 -46.64 4.84
C GLU A 140 14.81 -46.25 5.21
N ARG A 141 15.51 -47.07 6.01
CA ARG A 141 16.92 -46.83 6.34
C ARG A 141 17.83 -47.11 5.16
N GLU A 142 17.61 -48.23 4.47
CA GLU A 142 18.36 -48.62 3.27
C GLU A 142 18.25 -47.56 2.16
N LEU A 143 17.04 -47.04 1.91
CA LEU A 143 16.82 -45.88 1.02
C LEU A 143 17.51 -44.60 1.53
N THR A 144 17.45 -44.31 2.84
CA THR A 144 18.09 -43.12 3.42
C THR A 144 19.62 -43.16 3.30
N GLU A 145 20.23 -44.35 3.43
CA GLU A 145 21.67 -44.54 3.28
C GLU A 145 22.10 -44.50 1.80
N MET A 146 21.33 -45.10 0.89
CA MET A 146 21.50 -44.88 -0.55
C MET A 146 21.44 -43.39 -0.94
N PHE A 147 20.50 -42.63 -0.38
CA PHE A 147 20.39 -41.19 -0.66
C PHE A 147 21.58 -40.40 -0.11
N ARG A 148 22.19 -40.79 1.02
CA ARG A 148 23.44 -40.17 1.51
C ARG A 148 24.63 -40.47 0.60
N ALA A 149 24.81 -41.73 0.18
CA ALA A 149 25.91 -42.12 -0.71
C ALA A 149 25.89 -41.31 -2.02
N ASN A 150 24.73 -41.27 -2.69
CA ASN A 150 24.54 -40.50 -3.94
C ASN A 150 24.70 -38.97 -3.78
N PHE A 151 24.63 -38.45 -2.55
CA PHE A 151 24.84 -37.02 -2.28
C PHE A 151 26.32 -36.69 -2.04
N SER A 152 27.07 -37.60 -1.42
CA SER A 152 28.52 -37.46 -1.23
C SER A 152 29.28 -37.49 -2.55
N GLU A 153 29.02 -38.46 -3.43
CA GLU A 153 29.69 -38.56 -4.75
C GLU A 153 29.50 -37.30 -5.61
N ARG A 154 28.37 -36.60 -5.46
CA ARG A 154 28.12 -35.34 -6.19
C ARG A 154 28.93 -34.15 -5.66
N LEU A 155 29.21 -34.11 -4.36
CA LEU A 155 30.00 -33.03 -3.75
C LEU A 155 31.49 -33.13 -4.10
N GLU A 156 32.02 -34.35 -4.28
CA GLU A 156 33.39 -34.56 -4.76
C GLU A 156 33.53 -34.14 -6.24
N VAL A 157 32.55 -34.48 -7.10
CA VAL A 157 32.57 -34.07 -8.52
C VAL A 157 32.43 -32.55 -8.74
N GLU A 158 31.72 -31.82 -7.87
CA GLU A 158 31.65 -30.35 -7.94
C GLU A 158 32.91 -29.64 -7.37
N THR A 159 33.71 -30.30 -6.53
CA THR A 159 34.93 -29.71 -5.94
C THR A 159 36.20 -29.91 -6.77
N GLU A 160 36.27 -30.94 -7.62
CA GLU A 160 37.37 -31.05 -8.60
C GLU A 160 37.23 -30.07 -9.78
N ASN A 161 35.98 -29.79 -10.22
CA ASN A 161 35.73 -28.89 -11.35
C ASN A 161 35.96 -27.40 -11.05
N THR A 162 36.15 -27.00 -9.79
CA THR A 162 36.35 -25.60 -9.39
C THR A 162 37.82 -25.15 -9.31
N THR A 163 38.79 -26.06 -9.51
CA THR A 163 40.23 -25.75 -9.41
C THR A 163 40.98 -25.63 -10.74
N GLN A 164 40.35 -25.89 -11.90
CA GLN A 164 40.97 -25.75 -13.23
C GLN A 164 40.23 -24.75 -14.14
N ASN A 165 40.22 -23.46 -13.80
CA ASN A 165 39.98 -22.37 -14.78
C ASN A 165 40.38 -20.95 -14.29
N ASN A 166 41.37 -20.84 -13.40
CA ASN A 166 41.86 -19.54 -12.88
C ASN A 166 43.33 -19.29 -13.27
N SER A 167 43.59 -19.04 -14.57
CA SER A 167 44.86 -18.49 -15.05
C SER A 167 44.66 -17.67 -16.33
N THR A 168 45.27 -16.49 -16.38
CA THR A 168 45.45 -15.62 -17.57
C THR A 168 44.20 -15.28 -18.39
N GLU A 169 43.56 -14.15 -18.07
CA GLU A 169 43.53 -13.00 -19.00
C GLU A 169 43.15 -11.70 -18.28
N SER A 170 43.90 -10.63 -18.51
CA SER A 170 43.60 -9.27 -18.03
C SER A 170 42.80 -8.52 -19.09
N LYS A 171 41.53 -8.17 -18.82
CA LYS A 171 40.69 -7.40 -19.75
C LYS A 171 39.94 -6.24 -19.09
N GLU A 172 39.77 -5.22 -19.92
CA GLU A 172 39.30 -3.87 -19.66
C GLU A 172 37.90 -3.78 -19.02
N GLU A 173 37.60 -2.63 -18.41
CA GLU A 173 36.24 -2.28 -17.94
C GLU A 173 35.26 -2.18 -19.12
N ALA A 174 34.60 -3.29 -19.44
CA ALA A 174 33.57 -3.34 -20.47
C ALA A 174 32.34 -2.54 -20.02
N SER A 175 32.23 -1.30 -20.53
CA SER A 175 31.05 -0.45 -20.29
C SER A 175 29.75 -1.17 -20.64
N ILE A 176 28.76 -1.10 -19.75
CA ILE A 176 27.42 -1.65 -19.96
C ILE A 176 26.86 -1.03 -21.26
N PRO A 177 26.60 -1.82 -22.32
CA PRO A 177 26.14 -1.24 -23.57
C PRO A 177 24.76 -0.61 -23.38
N SER A 178 24.64 0.66 -23.73
CA SER A 178 23.34 1.27 -23.97
C SER A 178 22.54 0.41 -24.97
N PRO A 179 21.22 0.25 -24.82
CA PRO A 179 20.45 -0.72 -25.59
C PRO A 179 20.43 -0.35 -27.07
N LYS A 180 21.41 -0.89 -27.82
CA LYS A 180 21.48 -0.80 -29.28
C LYS A 180 20.18 -1.36 -29.84
N LYS A 181 19.45 -0.55 -30.62
CA LYS A 181 18.24 -0.99 -31.32
C LYS A 181 18.50 -2.34 -31.98
N ARG A 182 17.82 -3.40 -31.52
CA ARG A 182 17.87 -4.71 -32.16
C ARG A 182 17.48 -4.49 -33.63
N LYS A 183 18.37 -4.85 -34.57
CA LYS A 183 17.91 -5.15 -35.92
C LYS A 183 17.08 -6.41 -35.82
N THR A 184 15.76 -6.25 -35.78
CA THR A 184 14.79 -7.34 -35.75
C THR A 184 14.88 -8.10 -37.06
N VAL A 185 15.50 -9.27 -37.01
CA VAL A 185 15.15 -10.36 -37.94
C VAL A 185 13.67 -10.64 -37.65
N GLN A 186 12.79 -10.39 -38.63
CA GLN A 186 11.36 -10.64 -38.45
C GLN A 186 11.13 -12.11 -38.09
N PRO A 187 10.25 -12.42 -37.12
CA PRO A 187 9.94 -13.80 -36.80
C PRO A 187 9.24 -14.48 -37.98
N GLU A 188 9.68 -15.69 -38.31
CA GLU A 188 9.14 -16.54 -39.39
C GLU A 188 7.63 -16.80 -39.24
N TYR A 189 7.10 -16.66 -38.02
CA TYR A 189 5.67 -16.69 -37.72
C TYR A 189 5.31 -15.55 -36.74
N SER A 190 4.90 -14.40 -37.28
CA SER A 190 4.53 -13.20 -36.52
C SER A 190 3.05 -13.22 -36.07
N TRP A 191 2.64 -12.27 -35.23
CA TRP A 191 1.21 -12.12 -34.87
C TRP A 191 0.30 -11.87 -36.10
N ARG A 192 0.81 -11.28 -37.19
CA ARG A 192 0.06 -11.09 -38.44
C ARG A 192 -0.23 -12.43 -39.14
N GLU A 193 0.66 -13.41 -38.96
CA GLU A 193 0.47 -14.77 -39.45
C GLU A 193 -0.59 -15.49 -38.60
N VAL A 194 -0.52 -15.37 -37.27
CA VAL A 194 -1.53 -15.86 -36.32
C VAL A 194 -2.91 -15.31 -36.66
N HIS A 195 -3.03 -13.99 -36.83
CA HIS A 195 -4.28 -13.32 -37.19
C HIS A 195 -4.85 -13.85 -38.51
N ARG A 196 -4.03 -13.92 -39.56
CA ARG A 196 -4.46 -14.43 -40.87
C ARG A 196 -4.89 -15.90 -40.82
N ASP A 197 -4.28 -16.72 -39.98
CA ASP A 197 -4.65 -18.13 -39.86
C ASP A 197 -5.95 -18.31 -39.05
N LEU A 198 -6.24 -17.45 -38.05
CA LEU A 198 -7.57 -17.32 -37.44
C LEU A 198 -8.64 -16.96 -38.48
N GLU A 199 -8.37 -15.95 -39.34
CA GLU A 199 -9.29 -15.49 -40.37
C GLU A 199 -9.58 -16.55 -41.45
N ARG A 200 -8.62 -17.45 -41.72
CA ARG A 200 -8.83 -18.62 -42.59
C ARG A 200 -9.64 -19.74 -41.92
N GLY A 201 -9.56 -19.85 -40.58
CA GLY A 201 -10.41 -20.72 -39.77
C GLY A 201 -9.77 -22.05 -39.32
N GLU A 202 -10.62 -22.95 -38.82
CA GLU A 202 -10.25 -24.18 -38.09
C GLU A 202 -9.32 -25.17 -38.82
N GLU A 203 -9.21 -25.11 -40.15
CA GLU A 203 -8.22 -25.93 -40.89
C GLU A 203 -6.76 -25.43 -40.71
N HIS A 204 -6.58 -24.22 -40.17
CA HIS A 204 -5.27 -23.58 -39.98
C HIS A 204 -4.89 -23.34 -38.51
N VAL A 205 -5.79 -23.62 -37.56
CA VAL A 205 -5.57 -23.41 -36.13
C VAL A 205 -5.92 -24.65 -35.31
N ILE A 206 -5.18 -24.89 -34.22
CA ILE A 206 -5.45 -26.00 -33.31
C ILE A 206 -6.45 -25.54 -32.24
N GLY A 207 -7.34 -26.42 -31.78
CA GLY A 207 -8.28 -26.12 -30.70
C GLY A 207 -9.61 -25.57 -31.20
N SER A 208 -10.26 -24.72 -30.42
CA SER A 208 -11.59 -24.18 -30.75
C SER A 208 -11.88 -22.84 -30.07
N TYR A 209 -12.76 -22.05 -30.69
CA TYR A 209 -13.18 -20.74 -30.20
C TYR A 209 -14.05 -20.84 -28.93
N GLY A 210 -13.98 -19.84 -28.05
CA GLY A 210 -14.68 -19.79 -26.77
C GLY A 210 -13.97 -20.51 -25.62
N SER A 211 -12.74 -20.97 -25.84
CA SER A 211 -11.84 -21.53 -24.82
C SER A 211 -12.51 -22.62 -23.96
N ASN A 212 -12.50 -22.50 -22.63
CA ASN A 212 -13.09 -23.46 -21.70
C ASN A 212 -14.63 -23.57 -21.82
N ASN A 213 -15.29 -22.68 -22.56
CA ASN A 213 -16.72 -22.75 -22.84
C ASN A 213 -17.05 -23.50 -24.14
N ALA A 214 -16.06 -23.78 -24.99
CA ALA A 214 -16.28 -24.43 -26.30
C ALA A 214 -17.11 -25.73 -26.24
N PRO A 215 -16.96 -26.63 -25.23
CA PRO A 215 -17.84 -27.81 -25.10
C PRO A 215 -19.31 -27.45 -24.85
N TYR A 216 -19.57 -26.39 -24.07
CA TYR A 216 -20.93 -25.91 -23.83
C TYR A 216 -21.53 -25.25 -25.09
N LEU A 217 -20.72 -24.54 -25.87
CA LEU A 217 -21.15 -23.97 -27.16
C LEU A 217 -21.51 -25.09 -28.15
N GLY A 218 -20.67 -26.13 -28.30
CA GLY A 218 -20.98 -27.27 -29.18
C GLY A 218 -22.26 -28.03 -28.77
N ILE A 219 -22.50 -28.20 -27.47
CA ILE A 219 -23.75 -28.79 -26.96
C ILE A 219 -24.96 -27.87 -27.23
N ALA A 220 -24.79 -26.55 -27.10
CA ALA A 220 -25.85 -25.58 -27.37
C ALA A 220 -26.21 -25.52 -28.86
N GLU A 221 -25.22 -25.49 -29.74
CA GLU A 221 -25.34 -25.60 -31.20
C GLU A 221 -26.10 -26.86 -31.61
N ALA A 222 -25.62 -28.04 -31.18
CA ALA A 222 -26.23 -29.32 -31.51
C ALA A 222 -27.67 -29.45 -30.97
N LYS A 223 -27.99 -28.83 -29.83
CA LYS A 223 -29.33 -28.84 -29.24
C LYS A 223 -30.29 -27.84 -29.92
N ALA A 224 -29.79 -26.71 -30.38
CA ALA A 224 -30.59 -25.66 -31.01
C ALA A 224 -30.75 -25.84 -32.52
N GLY A 225 -29.87 -26.62 -33.17
CA GLY A 225 -29.86 -26.80 -34.62
C GLY A 225 -29.38 -25.56 -35.38
N VAL A 226 -28.56 -24.71 -34.75
CA VAL A 226 -28.04 -23.46 -35.32
C VAL A 226 -26.52 -23.45 -35.26
N ASN A 227 -25.86 -23.04 -36.35
CA ASN A 227 -24.43 -22.80 -36.36
C ASN A 227 -24.12 -21.53 -35.53
N LEU A 228 -23.58 -21.72 -34.33
CA LEU A 228 -23.22 -20.64 -33.42
C LEU A 228 -21.95 -19.92 -33.86
N ARG A 229 -21.04 -20.58 -34.59
CA ARG A 229 -19.82 -19.95 -35.11
C ARG A 229 -20.15 -18.82 -36.09
N GLU A 230 -21.14 -19.00 -36.96
CA GLU A 230 -21.67 -17.92 -37.83
C GLU A 230 -22.36 -16.81 -37.00
N HIS A 231 -23.05 -17.15 -35.92
CA HIS A 231 -23.72 -16.15 -35.05
C HIS A 231 -22.75 -15.32 -34.21
N HIS A 232 -21.57 -15.86 -33.91
CA HIS A 232 -20.48 -15.21 -33.17
C HIS A 232 -19.49 -14.47 -34.08
N LYS A 233 -19.73 -14.40 -35.40
CA LYS A 233 -18.94 -13.52 -36.26
C LYS A 233 -19.17 -12.05 -35.92
N ARG A 234 -18.09 -11.28 -35.99
CA ARG A 234 -18.08 -9.82 -35.77
C ARG A 234 -19.01 -9.14 -36.78
N ARG A 235 -19.92 -8.31 -36.29
CA ARG A 235 -20.90 -7.60 -37.09
C ARG A 235 -20.41 -6.20 -37.50
N VAL A 236 -20.99 -5.64 -38.55
CA VAL A 236 -20.59 -4.33 -39.07
C VAL A 236 -21.04 -3.21 -38.13
N GLU A 237 -22.19 -3.40 -37.46
CA GLU A 237 -22.79 -2.49 -36.49
C GLU A 237 -22.11 -2.49 -35.10
N GLU A 238 -21.14 -3.38 -34.84
CA GLU A 238 -20.43 -3.44 -33.56
C GLU A 238 -19.50 -2.24 -33.35
N LYS A 239 -19.89 -1.35 -32.43
CA LYS A 239 -19.10 -0.20 -32.01
C LYS A 239 -18.00 -0.63 -31.03
N LEU A 240 -16.75 -0.39 -31.41
CA LEU A 240 -15.59 -0.52 -30.50
C LEU A 240 -15.46 0.75 -29.64
N ILE A 241 -14.73 0.65 -28.52
CA ILE A 241 -14.40 1.84 -27.70
C ILE A 241 -13.39 2.70 -28.48
N GLU A 242 -13.75 3.94 -28.78
CA GLU A 242 -12.93 4.85 -29.60
C GLU A 242 -11.56 5.16 -28.98
N SER A 243 -11.49 5.43 -27.66
CA SER A 243 -10.24 5.70 -26.93
C SER A 243 -9.26 4.52 -26.97
N LEU A 244 -9.74 3.30 -26.69
CA LEU A 244 -8.92 2.09 -26.77
C LEU A 244 -8.52 1.78 -28.23
N SER A 245 -9.45 1.88 -29.17
CA SER A 245 -9.19 1.55 -30.58
C SER A 245 -8.19 2.51 -31.22
N SER A 246 -8.34 3.81 -30.98
CA SER A 246 -7.41 4.84 -31.44
C SER A 246 -6.04 4.75 -30.75
N HIS A 247 -5.98 4.29 -29.50
CA HIS A 247 -4.71 3.98 -28.83
C HIS A 247 -4.01 2.77 -29.46
N LEU A 248 -4.72 1.65 -29.66
CA LEU A 248 -4.16 0.43 -30.27
C LEU A 248 -3.78 0.62 -31.76
N ALA A 249 -4.35 1.59 -32.45
CA ALA A 249 -4.01 1.94 -33.83
C ALA A 249 -2.67 2.71 -33.98
N LYS A 250 -2.04 3.18 -32.89
CA LYS A 250 -0.78 3.93 -32.94
C LYS A 250 0.40 2.99 -33.21
N GLU A 251 1.27 3.34 -34.17
CA GLU A 251 2.52 2.60 -34.41
C GLU A 251 3.41 2.48 -33.16
N SER A 252 3.40 3.49 -32.28
CA SER A 252 4.11 3.46 -31.00
C SER A 252 3.58 2.37 -30.07
N THR A 253 2.26 2.20 -30.00
CA THR A 253 1.60 1.13 -29.23
C THR A 253 1.87 -0.25 -29.84
N GLN A 254 1.88 -0.35 -31.18
CA GLN A 254 2.14 -1.60 -31.90
C GLN A 254 3.63 -2.02 -31.90
N SER A 255 4.54 -1.17 -31.42
CA SER A 255 5.99 -1.37 -31.52
C SER A 255 6.54 -2.62 -30.81
N GLN A 256 5.78 -3.21 -29.88
CA GLN A 256 6.13 -4.45 -29.18
C GLN A 256 5.27 -5.66 -29.60
N TRP A 257 4.33 -5.51 -30.56
CA TRP A 257 3.39 -6.59 -30.92
C TRP A 257 4.07 -7.77 -31.63
N ASP A 258 5.15 -7.54 -32.38
CA ASP A 258 5.94 -8.59 -33.05
C ASP A 258 6.59 -9.59 -32.05
N ASP A 259 6.62 -9.25 -30.76
CA ASP A 259 7.11 -10.09 -29.68
C ASP A 259 5.96 -10.81 -28.91
N ILE A 260 4.68 -10.51 -29.16
CA ILE A 260 3.50 -11.12 -28.50
C ILE A 260 3.24 -12.54 -29.01
N PHE A 261 2.91 -13.45 -28.09
CA PHE A 261 2.71 -14.87 -28.35
C PHE A 261 1.53 -15.50 -27.62
N MET A 262 0.89 -14.77 -26.70
CA MET A 262 -0.20 -15.28 -25.86
C MET A 262 -1.61 -15.12 -26.49
N PHE A 263 -1.80 -14.17 -27.41
CA PHE A 263 -3.06 -13.88 -28.10
C PHE A 263 -2.83 -13.14 -29.42
N ASP A 264 -3.89 -12.97 -30.23
CA ASP A 264 -3.90 -12.11 -31.43
C ASP A 264 -4.16 -10.63 -31.05
N PRO A 265 -3.21 -9.71 -31.27
CA PRO A 265 -3.38 -8.28 -31.00
C PRO A 265 -4.56 -7.61 -31.73
N LEU A 266 -4.97 -8.14 -32.89
CA LEU A 266 -6.13 -7.67 -33.68
C LEU A 266 -7.43 -8.43 -33.37
N GLY A 267 -7.48 -9.18 -32.27
CA GLY A 267 -8.67 -9.94 -31.85
C GLY A 267 -9.95 -9.13 -31.63
N MET A 268 -9.88 -7.78 -31.56
CA MET A 268 -11.05 -6.88 -31.53
C MET A 268 -11.70 -6.64 -32.91
N THR A 269 -10.95 -6.91 -33.98
CA THR A 269 -11.31 -6.61 -35.38
C THR A 269 -11.39 -7.86 -36.27
N ALA A 270 -10.94 -9.01 -35.77
CA ALA A 270 -11.06 -10.31 -36.40
C ALA A 270 -12.54 -10.66 -36.74
N THR A 271 -12.73 -11.47 -37.78
CA THR A 271 -14.04 -12.00 -38.20
C THR A 271 -14.70 -12.83 -37.09
N THR A 272 -13.91 -13.52 -36.26
CA THR A 272 -14.38 -14.15 -35.01
C THR A 272 -13.60 -13.53 -33.84
N PRO A 273 -14.16 -12.56 -33.08
CA PRO A 273 -13.40 -11.77 -32.12
C PRO A 273 -12.85 -12.58 -30.95
N THR A 274 -11.54 -12.56 -30.75
CA THR A 274 -10.85 -13.13 -29.58
C THR A 274 -10.60 -12.09 -28.48
N ILE A 275 -10.91 -10.82 -28.74
CA ILE A 275 -10.89 -9.74 -27.74
C ILE A 275 -12.20 -8.95 -27.82
N ALA A 276 -12.82 -8.69 -26.67
CA ALA A 276 -13.99 -7.82 -26.55
C ALA A 276 -13.80 -6.78 -25.43
N ALA A 277 -14.14 -5.52 -25.69
CA ALA A 277 -14.00 -4.43 -24.72
C ALA A 277 -15.28 -3.59 -24.58
N THR A 278 -15.57 -3.14 -23.36
CA THR A 278 -16.71 -2.26 -23.07
C THR A 278 -16.43 -1.33 -21.88
N THR A 279 -17.13 -0.20 -21.80
CA THR A 279 -17.14 0.66 -20.61
C THR A 279 -17.97 0.02 -19.49
N ALA A 280 -17.59 0.26 -18.24
CA ALA A 280 -18.24 -0.33 -17.08
C ALA A 280 -18.16 0.58 -15.86
N HIS A 281 -19.06 0.30 -14.90
CA HIS A 281 -19.17 0.96 -13.62
C HIS A 281 -18.81 -0.06 -12.52
N MET A 282 -17.80 0.24 -11.71
CA MET A 282 -17.32 -0.65 -10.64
C MET A 282 -17.61 -0.03 -9.27
N SER A 283 -18.25 -0.80 -8.38
CA SER A 283 -18.52 -0.40 -6.99
C SER A 283 -18.07 -1.53 -6.06
N ILE A 284 -16.93 -1.32 -5.39
CA ILE A 284 -16.32 -2.27 -4.46
C ILE A 284 -16.22 -1.56 -3.10
N PRO A 285 -17.09 -1.89 -2.12
CA PRO A 285 -17.24 -1.10 -0.89
C PRO A 285 -15.94 -0.83 -0.14
N GLU A 286 -15.05 -1.82 -0.06
CA GLU A 286 -13.79 -1.74 0.69
C GLU A 286 -12.71 -0.87 0.03
N VAL A 287 -12.92 -0.43 -1.22
CA VAL A 287 -12.05 0.49 -1.95
C VAL A 287 -12.72 1.85 -2.10
N VAL A 288 -14.04 1.88 -2.28
CA VAL A 288 -14.84 3.11 -2.40
C VAL A 288 -14.89 3.90 -1.08
N SER A 289 -14.70 3.28 0.08
CA SER A 289 -14.61 4.01 1.37
C SER A 289 -13.37 4.89 1.50
N GLU A 290 -12.27 4.52 0.85
CA GLU A 290 -10.97 5.21 0.97
C GLU A 290 -10.72 6.22 -0.17
N LEU A 291 -11.39 6.03 -1.32
CA LEU A 291 -11.27 6.90 -2.49
C LEU A 291 -12.06 8.20 -2.31
N VAL A 292 -11.49 9.30 -2.81
CA VAL A 292 -12.15 10.61 -2.82
C VAL A 292 -12.79 10.85 -4.20
N PRO A 293 -14.11 11.09 -4.30
CA PRO A 293 -14.76 11.46 -5.55
C PRO A 293 -14.09 12.64 -6.26
N ASP A 294 -13.90 12.51 -7.58
CA ASP A 294 -13.42 13.57 -8.47
C ASP A 294 -14.42 13.94 -9.58
N GLY A 295 -15.52 13.20 -9.70
CA GLY A 295 -16.56 13.39 -10.71
C GLY A 295 -16.21 12.87 -12.10
N LYS A 296 -15.05 12.24 -12.30
CA LYS A 296 -14.58 11.74 -13.61
C LYS A 296 -14.15 10.27 -13.57
N ILE A 297 -13.25 9.91 -12.67
CA ILE A 297 -12.79 8.54 -12.45
C ILE A 297 -13.59 7.89 -11.31
N VAL A 298 -13.87 8.68 -10.26
CA VAL A 298 -14.74 8.28 -9.14
C VAL A 298 -15.88 9.28 -9.07
N THR A 299 -17.09 8.83 -9.38
CA THR A 299 -18.31 9.66 -9.39
C THR A 299 -18.68 10.14 -7.98
N SER A 300 -19.59 11.10 -7.89
CA SER A 300 -20.04 11.67 -6.60
C SER A 300 -20.73 10.67 -5.67
N ASP A 301 -21.26 9.56 -6.20
CA ASP A 301 -21.81 8.41 -5.47
C ASP A 301 -20.78 7.28 -5.24
N GLY A 302 -19.49 7.52 -5.55
CA GLY A 302 -18.38 6.61 -5.27
C GLY A 302 -18.19 5.50 -6.30
N VAL A 303 -18.86 5.55 -7.44
CA VAL A 303 -18.73 4.54 -8.50
C VAL A 303 -17.48 4.83 -9.34
N ILE A 304 -16.68 3.79 -9.60
CA ILE A 304 -15.44 3.88 -10.36
C ILE A 304 -15.76 3.65 -11.85
N ASN A 305 -15.40 4.62 -12.69
CA ASN A 305 -15.48 4.53 -14.13
C ASN A 305 -14.27 3.76 -14.68
N VAL A 306 -14.53 2.70 -15.46
CA VAL A 306 -13.49 1.76 -15.90
C VAL A 306 -13.80 1.22 -17.30
N VAL A 307 -12.77 1.05 -18.13
CA VAL A 307 -12.86 0.24 -19.35
C VAL A 307 -12.43 -1.18 -19.02
N LYS A 308 -13.25 -2.17 -19.37
CA LYS A 308 -12.91 -3.60 -19.24
C LYS A 308 -12.70 -4.21 -20.62
N ALA A 309 -11.64 -5.01 -20.77
CA ALA A 309 -11.37 -5.81 -21.96
C ALA A 309 -11.15 -7.28 -21.56
N ALA A 310 -11.80 -8.20 -22.24
CA ALA A 310 -11.59 -9.64 -22.10
C ALA A 310 -10.82 -10.16 -23.32
N ILE A 311 -9.82 -11.00 -23.08
CA ILE A 311 -8.90 -11.56 -24.08
C ILE A 311 -8.90 -13.08 -23.93
N ASP A 312 -9.33 -13.81 -24.96
CA ASP A 312 -9.11 -15.25 -25.08
C ASP A 312 -7.71 -15.54 -25.65
N TYR A 313 -7.10 -16.65 -25.22
CA TYR A 313 -5.75 -17.01 -25.65
C TYR A 313 -5.71 -17.51 -27.10
N VAL A 314 -4.68 -17.08 -27.83
CA VAL A 314 -4.28 -17.65 -29.12
C VAL A 314 -2.75 -17.77 -29.11
N TRP A 315 -2.26 -18.96 -28.80
CA TRP A 315 -0.82 -19.21 -28.62
C TRP A 315 -0.11 -19.36 -29.96
N ASN A 316 0.86 -18.49 -30.22
CA ASN A 316 1.85 -18.63 -31.27
C ASN A 316 2.86 -19.71 -30.81
N LEU A 317 2.71 -20.96 -31.26
CA LEU A 317 3.50 -22.09 -30.75
C LEU A 317 5.02 -21.94 -30.99
N PRO A 318 5.52 -21.51 -32.17
CA PRO A 318 6.94 -21.24 -32.37
C PRO A 318 7.52 -20.18 -31.41
N LEU A 319 6.81 -19.06 -31.22
CA LEU A 319 7.29 -17.97 -30.35
C LEU A 319 7.14 -18.35 -28.87
N LEU A 320 6.07 -19.03 -28.48
CA LEU A 320 5.88 -19.58 -27.13
C LEU A 320 7.01 -20.54 -26.74
N ALA A 321 7.39 -21.48 -27.61
CA ALA A 321 8.50 -22.41 -27.37
C ALA A 321 9.82 -21.67 -27.12
N LYS A 322 10.10 -20.64 -27.96
CA LYS A 322 11.27 -19.77 -27.84
C LYS A 322 11.30 -18.99 -26.52
N GLN A 323 10.17 -18.43 -26.07
CA GLN A 323 10.10 -17.69 -24.80
C GLN A 323 10.21 -18.64 -23.59
N LEU A 324 9.62 -19.85 -23.67
CA LEU A 324 9.77 -20.93 -22.70
C LEU A 324 11.13 -21.68 -22.78
N LYS A 325 12.04 -21.25 -23.65
CA LYS A 325 13.41 -21.80 -23.83
C LYS A 325 13.44 -23.31 -24.09
N MET A 326 12.44 -23.84 -24.80
CA MET A 326 12.33 -25.25 -25.17
C MET A 326 12.16 -25.43 -26.68
N SER A 327 12.36 -26.65 -27.19
CA SER A 327 12.09 -26.93 -28.59
C SER A 327 10.57 -26.92 -28.85
N GLU A 328 10.16 -26.42 -30.01
CA GLU A 328 8.73 -26.40 -30.39
C GLU A 328 8.15 -27.83 -30.45
N LYS A 329 8.97 -28.81 -30.85
CA LYS A 329 8.62 -30.24 -30.87
C LYS A 329 8.30 -30.77 -29.47
N ASP A 330 9.11 -30.42 -28.47
CA ASP A 330 8.90 -30.86 -27.09
C ASP A 330 7.73 -30.14 -26.43
N LEU A 331 7.53 -28.84 -26.72
CA LEU A 331 6.32 -28.10 -26.33
C LEU A 331 5.06 -28.78 -26.89
N ARG A 332 5.01 -29.00 -28.21
CA ARG A 332 3.87 -29.64 -28.90
C ARG A 332 3.56 -31.02 -28.33
N LYS A 333 4.59 -31.85 -28.13
CA LYS A 333 4.45 -33.18 -27.52
C LYS A 333 3.96 -33.13 -26.07
N ALA A 334 4.43 -32.16 -25.28
CA ALA A 334 3.96 -31.95 -23.91
C ALA A 334 2.49 -31.52 -23.88
N LEU A 335 2.09 -30.55 -24.72
CA LEU A 335 0.71 -30.12 -24.84
C LEU A 335 -0.20 -31.27 -25.31
N SER A 336 0.18 -31.97 -26.40
CA SER A 336 -0.53 -33.14 -26.95
C SER A 336 -0.83 -34.19 -25.87
N LYS A 337 0.19 -34.54 -25.07
CA LYS A 337 0.09 -35.49 -23.95
C LYS A 337 -0.94 -35.08 -22.89
N TYR A 338 -0.99 -33.79 -22.52
CA TYR A 338 -1.83 -33.32 -21.40
C TYR A 338 -3.22 -32.84 -21.82
N THR A 339 -3.42 -32.42 -23.07
CA THR A 339 -4.73 -32.00 -23.60
C THR A 339 -5.39 -33.07 -24.47
N PHE A 340 -4.75 -34.22 -24.68
CA PHE A 340 -5.21 -35.33 -25.52
C PHE A 340 -5.59 -34.92 -26.96
N ASN A 341 -4.87 -33.94 -27.53
CA ASN A 341 -5.15 -33.38 -28.86
C ASN A 341 -3.97 -33.64 -29.81
N ALA A 342 -4.10 -34.66 -30.66
CA ALA A 342 -3.09 -35.07 -31.62
C ALA A 342 -2.73 -33.97 -32.66
N ASN A 343 -3.62 -33.02 -32.94
CA ASN A 343 -3.35 -31.95 -33.92
C ASN A 343 -2.24 -31.00 -33.46
N LEU A 344 -1.90 -30.98 -32.15
CA LEU A 344 -0.74 -30.24 -31.64
C LEU A 344 0.59 -30.74 -32.22
N GLU A 345 0.68 -32.02 -32.59
CA GLU A 345 1.88 -32.62 -33.18
C GLU A 345 2.04 -32.33 -34.68
N ASN A 346 1.04 -31.72 -35.33
CA ASN A 346 1.16 -31.23 -36.71
C ASN A 346 1.96 -29.90 -36.76
N PRO A 347 3.17 -29.87 -37.34
CA PRO A 347 4.02 -28.66 -37.35
C PRO A 347 3.48 -27.54 -38.24
N GLU A 348 2.61 -27.84 -39.21
CA GLU A 348 2.05 -26.84 -40.13
C GLU A 348 1.06 -25.91 -39.42
N LEU A 349 0.38 -26.40 -38.37
CA LEU A 349 -0.55 -25.63 -37.57
C LEU A 349 0.22 -24.91 -36.44
N LYS A 350 0.43 -23.61 -36.58
CA LYS A 350 1.32 -22.81 -35.69
C LYS A 350 0.58 -21.93 -34.66
N ALA A 351 -0.73 -21.73 -34.83
CA ALA A 351 -1.60 -21.09 -33.84
C ALA A 351 -2.47 -22.11 -33.09
N TYR A 352 -2.65 -21.90 -31.78
CA TYR A 352 -3.43 -22.79 -30.90
C TYR A 352 -4.37 -21.99 -29.98
N LEU A 353 -5.66 -22.35 -29.97
CA LEU A 353 -6.65 -21.85 -29.01
C LEU A 353 -6.79 -22.87 -27.86
N PRO A 354 -6.12 -22.67 -26.71
CA PRO A 354 -6.18 -23.61 -25.60
C PRO A 354 -7.51 -23.49 -24.83
N PRO A 355 -8.07 -24.59 -24.31
CA PRO A 355 -9.33 -24.60 -23.56
C PRO A 355 -9.15 -24.14 -22.09
N VAL A 356 -8.47 -23.02 -21.87
CA VAL A 356 -8.11 -22.49 -20.54
C VAL A 356 -8.40 -20.98 -20.45
N GLY A 357 -8.90 -20.53 -19.31
CA GLY A 357 -9.43 -19.17 -19.13
C GLY A 357 -8.41 -18.07 -19.41
N GLY A 358 -8.82 -17.10 -20.24
CA GLY A 358 -8.03 -15.96 -20.68
C GLY A 358 -7.72 -14.89 -19.62
N VAL A 359 -7.69 -13.63 -20.05
CA VAL A 359 -7.34 -12.47 -19.22
C VAL A 359 -8.44 -11.40 -19.28
N THR A 360 -8.77 -10.82 -18.12
CA THR A 360 -9.58 -9.59 -18.05
C THR A 360 -8.69 -8.42 -17.65
N ILE A 361 -8.64 -7.37 -18.47
CA ILE A 361 -7.93 -6.12 -18.19
C ILE A 361 -8.94 -5.06 -17.77
N TYR A 362 -8.62 -4.32 -16.72
CA TYR A 362 -9.33 -3.12 -16.27
C TYR A 362 -8.42 -1.90 -16.45
N LEU A 363 -8.91 -0.88 -17.14
CA LEU A 363 -8.20 0.35 -17.47
C LEU A 363 -8.91 1.55 -16.82
N PHE A 364 -8.17 2.35 -16.07
CA PHE A 364 -8.64 3.51 -15.33
C PHE A 364 -7.92 4.75 -15.83
N GLY A 365 -8.65 5.83 -16.16
CA GLY A 365 -8.07 7.05 -16.72
C GLY A 365 -8.20 7.16 -18.24
N GLU A 366 -7.39 8.03 -18.84
CA GLU A 366 -7.38 8.32 -20.28
C GLU A 366 -6.36 7.41 -20.98
N ILE A 367 -6.83 6.27 -21.51
CA ILE A 367 -6.02 5.17 -22.08
C ILE A 367 -5.00 5.68 -23.10
N GLU A 368 -5.40 6.69 -23.89
CA GLU A 368 -4.60 7.31 -24.93
C GLU A 368 -3.26 7.83 -24.41
N LYS A 369 -3.17 8.21 -23.13
CA LYS A 369 -1.96 8.70 -22.47
C LYS A 369 -0.90 7.65 -22.20
N LEU A 370 -1.21 6.34 -22.31
CA LEU A 370 -0.20 5.28 -22.20
C LEU A 370 0.94 5.43 -23.23
N SER A 371 0.71 6.18 -24.33
CA SER A 371 1.76 6.53 -25.30
C SER A 371 2.58 7.78 -24.96
N GLU A 372 2.28 8.51 -23.88
CA GLU A 372 2.96 9.74 -23.48
C GLU A 372 4.10 9.46 -22.48
N GLN A 373 5.32 9.94 -22.77
CA GLN A 373 6.48 9.70 -21.89
C GLN A 373 6.32 10.25 -20.46
N ASN A 374 5.48 11.27 -20.26
CA ASN A 374 5.20 11.90 -18.98
C ASN A 374 3.91 11.38 -18.29
N CYS A 375 3.18 10.43 -18.88
CA CYS A 375 2.07 9.78 -18.19
C CYS A 375 2.56 9.00 -16.98
N GLU A 376 1.86 9.11 -15.85
CA GLU A 376 2.05 8.26 -14.68
C GLU A 376 1.33 6.92 -14.93
N VAL A 377 2.01 5.78 -14.74
CA VAL A 377 1.46 4.45 -15.07
C VAL A 377 1.52 3.51 -13.87
N ALA A 378 0.35 3.09 -13.37
CA ALA A 378 0.22 2.10 -12.30
C ALA A 378 -0.24 0.76 -12.86
N VAL A 379 0.42 -0.34 -12.47
CA VAL A 379 0.15 -1.69 -13.00
C VAL A 379 0.02 -2.75 -11.90
N ARG A 380 -0.98 -3.62 -12.06
CA ARG A 380 -1.12 -4.88 -11.34
C ARG A 380 -1.37 -6.05 -12.29
N VAL A 381 -0.48 -7.04 -12.25
CA VAL A 381 -0.67 -8.37 -12.90
C VAL A 381 -1.07 -9.40 -11.84
N HIS A 382 -2.36 -9.74 -11.77
CA HIS A 382 -2.98 -10.58 -10.76
C HIS A 382 -3.26 -12.00 -11.30
N ASP A 383 -3.03 -13.04 -10.48
CA ASP A 383 -3.46 -14.43 -10.76
C ASP A 383 -4.73 -14.72 -9.95
N GLU A 384 -5.80 -15.15 -10.62
CA GLU A 384 -7.11 -15.54 -10.04
C GLU A 384 -6.95 -16.44 -8.80
N CYS A 385 -7.64 -16.09 -7.72
CA CYS A 385 -7.68 -16.84 -6.47
C CYS A 385 -9.09 -16.75 -5.87
N ASN A 386 -10.07 -17.45 -6.45
CA ASN A 386 -11.50 -17.33 -6.14
C ASN A 386 -11.81 -17.40 -4.63
N GLY A 387 -11.18 -18.33 -3.91
CA GLY A 387 -11.29 -18.45 -2.45
C GLY A 387 -10.95 -17.17 -1.67
N SER A 388 -10.10 -16.29 -2.19
CA SER A 388 -9.79 -14.99 -1.62
C SER A 388 -10.55 -13.88 -2.34
N ASP A 389 -10.42 -13.80 -3.66
CA ASP A 389 -10.92 -12.67 -4.46
C ASP A 389 -12.45 -12.57 -4.49
N VAL A 390 -13.16 -13.71 -4.38
CA VAL A 390 -14.62 -13.79 -4.30
C VAL A 390 -15.11 -14.02 -2.87
N PHE A 391 -14.51 -14.98 -2.15
CA PHE A 391 -15.00 -15.43 -0.84
C PHE A 391 -14.28 -14.80 0.37
N GLY A 392 -13.25 -13.98 0.17
CA GLY A 392 -12.59 -13.23 1.24
C GLY A 392 -11.72 -14.05 2.20
N THR A 393 -11.24 -15.25 1.82
CA THR A 393 -10.41 -16.06 2.74
C THR A 393 -9.13 -15.33 3.18
N ASP A 394 -8.85 -15.46 4.47
CA ASP A 394 -7.72 -14.89 5.21
C ASP A 394 -6.47 -15.78 5.19
N ILE A 395 -6.51 -16.95 4.53
CA ILE A 395 -5.41 -17.91 4.44
C ILE A 395 -4.31 -17.48 3.45
N CYS A 396 -4.58 -16.48 2.59
CA CYS A 396 -3.65 -15.98 1.57
C CYS A 396 -3.88 -14.49 1.27
N THR A 397 -2.88 -13.82 0.69
CA THR A 397 -2.91 -12.36 0.48
C THR A 397 -3.44 -11.88 -0.87
N CYS A 398 -4.16 -12.72 -1.62
CA CYS A 398 -4.61 -12.37 -2.98
C CYS A 398 -5.62 -11.22 -3.02
N ARG A 399 -6.77 -11.31 -2.33
CA ARG A 399 -7.76 -10.21 -2.30
C ARG A 399 -7.18 -8.93 -1.68
N PRO A 400 -6.45 -8.96 -0.55
CA PRO A 400 -5.76 -7.77 -0.04
C PRO A 400 -4.89 -7.06 -1.09
N TYR A 401 -4.08 -7.82 -1.85
CA TYR A 401 -3.31 -7.27 -2.96
C TYR A 401 -4.18 -6.75 -4.11
N LEU A 402 -5.32 -7.40 -4.41
CA LEU A 402 -6.23 -6.97 -5.46
C LEU A 402 -6.88 -5.62 -5.11
N MET A 403 -7.36 -5.46 -3.88
CA MET A 403 -8.02 -4.23 -3.41
C MET A 403 -7.02 -3.07 -3.30
N PHE A 404 -5.87 -3.30 -2.64
CA PHE A 404 -4.82 -2.29 -2.49
C PHE A 404 -4.27 -1.81 -3.85
N ALA A 405 -4.03 -2.73 -4.78
CA ALA A 405 -3.56 -2.36 -6.12
C ALA A 405 -4.65 -1.71 -6.99
N LEU A 406 -5.92 -2.11 -6.82
CA LEU A 406 -7.04 -1.43 -7.48
C LEU A 406 -7.14 0.03 -7.01
N GLN A 407 -7.07 0.28 -5.70
CA GLN A 407 -7.03 1.63 -5.13
C GLN A 407 -5.89 2.45 -5.77
N GLY A 408 -4.64 1.93 -5.74
CA GLY A 408 -3.49 2.62 -6.32
C GLY A 408 -3.59 2.89 -7.82
N CYS A 409 -4.19 1.98 -8.59
CA CYS A 409 -4.48 2.19 -10.01
C CYS A 409 -5.54 3.27 -10.24
N VAL A 410 -6.60 3.33 -9.42
CA VAL A 410 -7.62 4.39 -9.49
C VAL A 410 -7.02 5.73 -9.10
N GLU A 411 -6.31 5.82 -7.97
CA GLU A 411 -5.66 7.07 -7.52
C GLU A 411 -4.66 7.63 -8.55
N CYS A 412 -3.95 6.77 -9.28
CA CYS A 412 -3.09 7.15 -10.41
C CYS A 412 -3.89 7.84 -11.53
N ALA A 413 -5.04 7.28 -11.90
CA ALA A 413 -5.96 7.90 -12.84
C ALA A 413 -6.53 9.24 -12.32
N GLN A 414 -6.83 9.36 -11.02
CA GLN A 414 -7.28 10.61 -10.40
C GLN A 414 -6.19 11.72 -10.37
N ARG A 415 -4.91 11.35 -10.49
CA ARG A 415 -3.79 12.30 -10.68
C ARG A 415 -3.62 12.74 -12.14
N GLY A 416 -4.27 12.05 -13.07
CA GLY A 416 -4.24 12.31 -14.51
C GLY A 416 -3.37 11.33 -15.32
N GLY A 417 -2.85 10.28 -14.69
CA GLY A 417 -2.18 9.15 -15.33
C GLY A 417 -3.15 8.04 -15.73
N VAL A 418 -2.65 6.80 -15.81
CA VAL A 418 -3.45 5.61 -16.16
C VAL A 418 -3.16 4.45 -15.19
N GLY A 419 -4.22 3.81 -14.71
CA GLY A 419 -4.17 2.57 -13.95
C GLY A 419 -4.52 1.36 -14.81
N VAL A 420 -3.78 0.26 -14.66
CA VAL A 420 -3.96 -0.99 -15.43
C VAL A 420 -3.95 -2.19 -14.48
N LEU A 421 -5.05 -2.94 -14.44
CA LEU A 421 -5.16 -4.18 -13.66
C LEU A 421 -5.49 -5.33 -14.61
N ALA A 422 -4.52 -6.22 -14.84
CA ALA A 422 -4.70 -7.43 -15.64
C ALA A 422 -4.92 -8.64 -14.70
N TYR A 423 -6.06 -9.30 -14.85
CA TYR A 423 -6.51 -10.43 -14.04
C TYR A 423 -6.48 -11.72 -14.89
N PHE A 424 -5.50 -12.57 -14.63
CA PHE A 424 -5.26 -13.83 -15.34
C PHE A 424 -6.01 -14.98 -14.66
N ARG A 425 -6.75 -15.78 -15.43
CA ARG A 425 -7.51 -16.94 -14.90
C ARG A 425 -6.62 -18.17 -14.68
N LYS A 426 -5.63 -18.02 -13.79
CA LYS A 426 -4.54 -18.97 -13.46
C LYS A 426 -4.67 -19.55 -12.05
N GLU A 427 -5.90 -19.91 -11.65
CA GLU A 427 -6.22 -20.41 -10.30
C GLU A 427 -5.30 -21.55 -9.82
N GLY A 428 -4.89 -21.45 -8.56
CA GLY A 428 -4.12 -22.46 -7.85
C GLY A 428 -2.70 -22.60 -8.36
N ARG A 429 -2.05 -21.52 -8.83
CA ARG A 429 -0.78 -21.58 -9.58
C ARG A 429 -0.90 -22.35 -10.90
N SER A 430 -2.02 -22.18 -11.61
CA SER A 430 -2.44 -23.03 -12.74
C SER A 430 -2.60 -24.53 -12.42
N LEU A 431 -2.57 -24.95 -11.14
CA LEU A 431 -2.85 -26.33 -10.71
C LEU A 431 -4.35 -26.57 -10.47
N GLY A 432 -5.18 -25.52 -10.53
CA GLY A 432 -6.61 -25.58 -10.32
C GLY A 432 -7.05 -25.64 -8.85
N GLU A 433 -8.33 -25.31 -8.63
CA GLU A 433 -8.92 -25.15 -7.30
C GLU A 433 -8.92 -26.44 -6.47
N VAL A 434 -9.16 -27.60 -7.10
CA VAL A 434 -9.14 -28.92 -6.41
C VAL A 434 -7.75 -29.22 -5.83
N THR A 435 -6.68 -28.94 -6.57
CA THR A 435 -5.30 -29.15 -6.10
C THR A 435 -4.96 -28.18 -4.98
N LYS A 436 -5.32 -26.90 -5.14
CA LYS A 436 -5.20 -25.85 -4.12
C LYS A 436 -5.87 -26.24 -2.80
N PHE A 437 -7.11 -26.75 -2.83
CA PHE A 437 -7.82 -27.19 -1.62
C PHE A 437 -7.19 -28.44 -0.98
N ARG A 438 -6.69 -29.41 -1.77
CA ARG A 438 -5.90 -30.53 -1.23
C ARG A 438 -4.65 -30.03 -0.49
N VAL A 439 -3.92 -29.06 -1.07
CA VAL A 439 -2.74 -28.43 -0.44
C VAL A 439 -3.12 -27.65 0.82
N TYR A 440 -4.23 -26.91 0.83
CA TYR A 440 -4.69 -26.17 2.00
C TYR A 440 -5.06 -27.10 3.15
N ASN A 441 -5.79 -28.19 2.87
CA ASN A 441 -6.15 -29.20 3.86
C ASN A 441 -4.89 -29.87 4.46
N ALA A 442 -3.94 -30.30 3.62
CA ALA A 442 -2.70 -30.88 4.10
C ALA A 442 -1.85 -29.89 4.93
N ARG A 443 -1.78 -28.62 4.52
CA ARG A 443 -1.12 -27.56 5.30
C ARG A 443 -1.76 -27.33 6.67
N LYS A 444 -3.10 -27.30 6.75
CA LYS A 444 -3.83 -27.02 8.01
C LYS A 444 -3.94 -28.24 8.93
N HIS A 445 -3.86 -29.46 8.40
CA HIS A 445 -4.03 -30.71 9.16
C HIS A 445 -2.75 -31.56 9.33
N GLN A 446 -1.58 -31.10 8.88
CA GLN A 446 -0.29 -31.73 9.22
C GLN A 446 0.03 -31.59 10.72
N ASP A 447 0.80 -32.55 11.25
CA ASP A 447 1.27 -32.50 12.63
C ASP A 447 2.02 -31.20 12.94
N GLY A 448 1.60 -30.51 13.99
CA GLY A 448 2.14 -29.22 14.38
C GLY A 448 1.60 -28.00 13.61
N GLY A 449 0.65 -28.19 12.69
CA GLY A 449 -0.11 -27.11 12.04
C GLY A 449 0.54 -26.47 10.80
N ASP A 450 -0.04 -25.37 10.34
CA ASP A 450 0.39 -24.64 9.15
C ASP A 450 1.61 -23.74 9.45
N ARG A 451 2.73 -23.99 8.76
CA ARG A 451 4.04 -23.39 9.06
C ARG A 451 4.80 -22.99 7.79
N PRO A 452 5.59 -21.89 7.79
CA PRO A 452 6.26 -21.38 6.59
C PRO A 452 7.17 -22.41 5.91
N GLU A 453 7.92 -23.18 6.69
CA GLU A 453 8.93 -24.13 6.21
C GLU A 453 8.31 -25.32 5.46
N LYS A 454 7.01 -25.57 5.66
CA LYS A 454 6.25 -26.64 5.02
C LYS A 454 5.32 -26.14 3.91
N TYR A 455 5.18 -24.83 3.71
CA TYR A 455 4.25 -24.23 2.73
C TYR A 455 4.46 -24.76 1.29
N PHE A 456 5.71 -24.74 0.79
CA PHE A 456 6.02 -25.24 -0.56
C PHE A 456 6.09 -26.78 -0.61
N TYR A 457 6.65 -27.41 0.43
CA TYR A 457 6.76 -28.87 0.57
C TYR A 457 5.40 -29.59 0.42
N GLN A 458 4.34 -29.06 1.05
CA GLN A 458 2.98 -29.60 0.91
C GLN A 458 2.39 -29.38 -0.50
N THR A 459 2.88 -28.39 -1.25
CA THR A 459 2.51 -28.22 -2.67
C THR A 459 3.18 -29.30 -3.53
N GLU A 460 4.48 -29.55 -3.32
CA GLU A 460 5.25 -30.55 -4.08
C GLU A 460 4.73 -31.97 -3.91
N ILE A 461 4.40 -32.40 -2.68
CA ILE A 461 3.84 -33.73 -2.42
C ILE A 461 2.52 -33.97 -3.18
N ILE A 462 1.70 -32.94 -3.32
CA ILE A 462 0.30 -33.07 -3.76
C ILE A 462 0.13 -32.82 -5.26
N ALA A 463 1.00 -32.01 -5.85
CA ALA A 463 0.97 -31.61 -7.26
C ALA A 463 2.17 -32.10 -8.09
N GLY A 464 3.24 -32.59 -7.46
CA GLY A 464 4.49 -32.98 -8.12
C GLY A 464 5.40 -31.80 -8.53
N VAL A 465 4.91 -30.56 -8.42
CA VAL A 465 5.62 -29.31 -8.77
C VAL A 465 5.26 -28.19 -7.78
N ARG A 466 6.13 -27.18 -7.63
CA ARG A 466 5.86 -26.00 -6.77
C ARG A 466 4.87 -25.01 -7.40
N ASP A 467 4.94 -24.86 -8.71
CA ASP A 467 4.17 -23.90 -9.50
C ASP A 467 4.00 -24.44 -10.94
N ALA A 468 2.92 -24.05 -11.62
CA ALA A 468 2.67 -24.36 -13.03
C ALA A 468 2.31 -23.11 -13.85
N ARG A 469 2.53 -21.90 -13.30
CA ARG A 469 2.36 -20.63 -14.02
C ARG A 469 3.62 -20.30 -14.83
N PHE A 470 3.46 -20.17 -16.14
CA PHE A 470 4.40 -19.42 -16.96
C PHE A 470 4.13 -17.92 -16.74
N GLN A 471 5.14 -17.21 -16.21
CA GLN A 471 5.09 -15.78 -15.87
C GLN A 471 5.49 -14.92 -17.08
N GLU A 472 6.32 -15.48 -17.96
CA GLU A 472 6.78 -14.96 -19.24
C GLU A 472 5.63 -14.55 -20.16
N MET A 473 4.46 -15.18 -20.01
CA MET A 473 3.22 -14.83 -20.71
C MET A 473 2.56 -13.52 -20.22
N MET A 474 2.78 -13.10 -18.97
CA MET A 474 2.02 -12.00 -18.37
C MET A 474 2.27 -10.60 -18.98
N PRO A 475 3.48 -10.25 -19.46
CA PRO A 475 3.71 -8.93 -20.02
C PRO A 475 3.03 -8.67 -21.37
N ASP A 476 2.54 -9.70 -22.07
CA ASP A 476 1.97 -9.56 -23.43
C ASP A 476 0.79 -8.57 -23.46
N VAL A 477 -0.04 -8.52 -22.43
CA VAL A 477 -1.12 -7.52 -22.31
C VAL A 477 -0.62 -6.10 -22.06
N LEU A 478 0.59 -5.95 -21.50
CA LEU A 478 1.24 -4.66 -21.30
C LEU A 478 1.94 -4.20 -22.60
N CYS A 479 2.55 -5.14 -23.32
CA CYS A 479 3.10 -4.93 -24.67
C CYS A 479 2.01 -4.58 -25.68
N TRP A 480 0.81 -5.18 -25.58
CA TRP A 480 -0.36 -4.85 -26.40
C TRP A 480 -0.82 -3.40 -26.20
N LEU A 481 -0.81 -2.94 -24.95
CA LEU A 481 -1.07 -1.55 -24.54
C LEU A 481 0.13 -0.60 -24.76
N GLY A 482 1.23 -1.05 -25.37
CA GLY A 482 2.41 -0.21 -25.65
C GLY A 482 3.19 0.25 -24.41
N ILE A 483 3.00 -0.41 -23.25
CA ILE A 483 3.54 0.05 -21.96
C ILE A 483 5.04 -0.23 -21.90
N THR A 484 5.84 0.83 -22.09
CA THR A 484 7.31 0.79 -22.02
C THR A 484 7.87 1.24 -20.66
N ARG A 485 7.08 1.92 -19.83
CA ARG A 485 7.40 2.25 -18.43
C ARG A 485 6.20 1.99 -17.51
N ILE A 486 6.47 1.51 -16.31
CA ILE A 486 5.54 1.35 -15.19
C ILE A 486 6.14 2.12 -14.01
N ASP A 487 5.45 3.15 -13.53
CA ASP A 487 5.90 3.87 -12.33
C ASP A 487 5.64 3.04 -11.07
N TRP A 488 4.45 2.44 -10.98
CA TRP A 488 3.97 1.73 -9.79
C TRP A 488 3.58 0.27 -10.11
N LEU A 489 4.50 -0.67 -9.93
CA LEU A 489 4.19 -2.11 -10.07
C LEU A 489 3.78 -2.69 -8.71
N PHE A 490 2.50 -3.00 -8.53
CA PHE A 490 1.98 -3.57 -7.27
C PHE A 490 2.28 -5.07 -7.15
N SER A 491 3.54 -5.44 -6.90
CA SER A 491 4.01 -6.83 -6.79
C SER A 491 5.32 -7.02 -6.01
N MET A 492 5.28 -7.86 -4.96
CA MET A 492 6.48 -8.48 -4.34
C MET A 492 7.04 -9.69 -5.12
N SER A 493 6.34 -10.23 -6.12
CA SER A 493 6.86 -11.38 -6.90
C SER A 493 8.03 -10.94 -7.79
N SER A 494 9.19 -11.54 -7.54
CA SER A 494 10.38 -11.52 -8.42
C SER A 494 10.02 -12.02 -9.81
N GLU A 495 9.48 -13.24 -9.91
CA GLU A 495 9.08 -13.88 -11.17
C GLU A 495 8.29 -12.95 -12.12
N LYS A 496 7.35 -12.17 -11.58
CA LYS A 496 6.54 -11.21 -12.35
C LYS A 496 7.31 -9.95 -12.74
N TYR A 497 8.17 -9.43 -11.87
CA TYR A 497 9.05 -8.31 -12.16
C TYR A 497 10.08 -8.69 -13.24
N ASP A 498 10.69 -9.86 -13.11
CA ASP A 498 11.70 -10.37 -14.02
C ASP A 498 11.10 -10.62 -15.42
N ALA A 499 9.90 -11.22 -15.49
CA ALA A 499 9.17 -11.38 -16.75
C ALA A 499 8.84 -10.04 -17.42
N ILE A 500 8.35 -9.04 -16.66
CA ILE A 500 8.03 -7.70 -17.18
C ILE A 500 9.29 -6.99 -17.70
N THR A 501 10.37 -6.98 -16.92
CA THR A 501 11.61 -6.28 -17.28
C THR A 501 12.38 -6.96 -18.42
N ALA A 502 12.31 -8.30 -18.53
CA ALA A 502 12.87 -9.05 -19.66
C ALA A 502 12.26 -8.68 -21.02
N ARG A 503 11.06 -8.07 -21.03
CA ARG A 503 10.36 -7.58 -22.24
C ARG A 503 10.67 -6.12 -22.55
N GLY A 504 11.66 -5.53 -21.85
CA GLY A 504 12.13 -4.16 -22.03
C GLY A 504 11.31 -3.10 -21.29
N ILE A 505 10.30 -3.51 -20.51
CA ILE A 505 9.42 -2.60 -19.77
C ILE A 505 10.15 -2.10 -18.52
N GLN A 506 10.35 -0.79 -18.41
CA GLN A 506 11.04 -0.17 -17.27
C GLN A 506 10.10 -0.09 -16.06
N VAL A 507 10.41 -0.80 -14.97
CA VAL A 507 9.66 -0.71 -13.71
C VAL A 507 10.39 0.24 -12.76
N MET A 508 9.75 1.33 -12.35
CA MET A 508 10.38 2.37 -11.52
C MET A 508 10.31 2.01 -10.03
N GLN A 509 9.14 1.63 -9.50
CA GLN A 509 8.99 1.18 -8.12
C GLN A 509 8.14 -0.10 -8.03
N ARG A 510 8.51 -0.98 -7.09
CA ARG A 510 7.73 -2.17 -6.73
C ARG A 510 7.01 -1.89 -5.41
N ILE A 511 5.69 -1.93 -5.44
CA ILE A 511 4.86 -1.61 -4.26
C ILE A 511 4.44 -2.91 -3.59
N ALA A 512 4.97 -3.12 -2.39
CA ALA A 512 4.59 -4.20 -1.49
C ALA A 512 3.19 -3.97 -0.89
N LEU A 513 2.53 -5.05 -0.49
CA LEU A 513 1.32 -4.98 0.33
C LEU A 513 1.72 -4.52 1.75
N PRO A 514 1.13 -3.45 2.31
CA PRO A 514 1.43 -3.02 3.68
C PRO A 514 1.01 -4.08 4.70
N ASP A 515 1.72 -4.20 5.82
CA ASP A 515 1.44 -5.20 6.87
C ASP A 515 0.00 -5.12 7.41
N SER A 516 -0.58 -3.91 7.42
CA SER A 516 -1.98 -3.66 7.84
C SER A 516 -3.03 -4.31 6.92
N PHE A 517 -2.68 -4.67 5.69
CA PHE A 517 -3.52 -5.42 4.76
C PHE A 517 -3.30 -6.94 4.85
N VAL A 518 -2.32 -7.43 5.61
CA VAL A 518 -1.98 -8.87 5.69
C VAL A 518 -2.85 -9.57 6.74
N PRO A 519 -3.78 -10.47 6.37
CA PRO A 519 -4.59 -11.18 7.35
C PRO A 519 -3.73 -12.11 8.21
N GLN A 520 -4.11 -12.31 9.48
CA GLN A 520 -3.31 -13.07 10.44
C GLN A 520 -3.02 -14.51 9.97
N ASN A 521 -3.99 -15.18 9.34
CA ASN A 521 -3.81 -16.53 8.80
C ASN A 521 -2.98 -16.60 7.50
N ALA A 522 -2.70 -15.45 6.86
CA ALA A 522 -1.85 -15.35 5.68
C ALA A 522 -0.38 -15.02 6.01
N GLN A 523 -0.06 -14.71 7.28
CA GLN A 523 1.32 -14.47 7.72
C GLN A 523 2.24 -15.68 7.42
N VAL A 524 1.71 -16.91 7.58
CA VAL A 524 2.41 -18.15 7.20
C VAL A 524 2.77 -18.17 5.71
N GLU A 525 1.89 -17.66 4.85
CA GLU A 525 2.15 -17.55 3.41
C GLU A 525 3.16 -16.45 3.09
N ILE A 526 3.06 -15.26 3.69
CA ILE A 526 3.97 -14.16 3.40
C ILE A 526 5.39 -14.48 3.87
N THR A 527 5.57 -15.02 5.08
CA THR A 527 6.89 -15.46 5.57
C THR A 527 7.50 -16.48 4.63
N ALA A 528 6.73 -17.49 4.18
CA ALA A 528 7.22 -18.48 3.21
C ALA A 528 7.62 -17.86 1.86
N LYS A 529 6.80 -16.94 1.33
CA LYS A 529 7.08 -16.25 0.06
C LYS A 529 8.32 -15.37 0.14
N ILE A 530 8.49 -14.58 1.21
CA ILE A 530 9.67 -13.74 1.43
C ILE A 530 10.94 -14.61 1.51
N SER A 531 10.92 -15.68 2.31
CA SER A 531 12.03 -16.64 2.40
C SER A 531 12.35 -17.35 1.07
N ALA A 532 11.38 -17.43 0.15
CA ALA A 532 11.54 -17.99 -1.20
C ALA A 532 11.89 -16.94 -2.28
N GLY A 533 12.33 -15.73 -1.90
CA GLY A 533 12.82 -14.71 -2.84
C GLY A 533 11.76 -13.75 -3.38
N TYR A 534 10.59 -13.62 -2.74
CA TYR A 534 9.71 -12.47 -2.99
C TYR A 534 10.35 -11.20 -2.41
N HIS A 535 11.01 -10.41 -3.27
CA HIS A 535 11.51 -9.09 -2.89
C HIS A 535 10.36 -8.16 -2.47
N THR A 536 10.33 -7.86 -1.18
CA THR A 536 10.11 -6.47 -0.74
C THR A 536 11.31 -5.63 -1.18
N ASP A 537 11.07 -4.37 -1.58
CA ASP A 537 12.15 -3.38 -1.76
C ASP A 537 12.66 -2.95 -0.37
N ASN A 538 13.35 -3.87 0.30
CA ASN A 538 13.87 -3.71 1.66
C ASN A 538 14.94 -2.61 1.67
N ILE A 539 14.57 -1.44 2.19
CA ILE A 539 15.56 -0.43 2.63
C ILE A 539 16.12 -0.87 3.99
N HIS A 540 16.80 -2.01 3.95
CA HIS A 540 17.57 -2.63 5.03
C HIS A 540 19.06 -2.70 4.67
N SER A 541 19.47 -2.15 3.52
CA SER A 541 20.85 -1.76 3.30
C SER A 541 21.24 -0.73 4.37
N ALA A 542 22.00 -1.15 5.39
CA ALA A 542 22.35 -0.30 6.52
C ALA A 542 22.99 1.02 6.08
N ALA A 543 23.83 1.00 5.03
CA ALA A 543 24.42 2.20 4.43
C ALA A 543 23.40 3.21 3.87
N ILE A 544 22.23 2.76 3.39
CA ILE A 544 21.16 3.68 2.92
C ILE A 544 20.40 4.26 4.13
N ILE A 545 20.20 3.47 5.18
CA ILE A 545 19.63 3.97 6.45
C ILE A 545 20.57 5.03 7.05
N GLU A 546 21.88 4.78 7.04
CA GLU A 546 22.91 5.70 7.51
C GLU A 546 23.00 6.98 6.64
N GLU A 547 22.99 6.86 5.30
CA GLU A 547 22.93 8.03 4.40
C GLU A 547 21.68 8.88 4.70
N LEU A 548 20.52 8.26 4.90
CA LEU A 548 19.26 8.95 5.21
C LEU A 548 19.17 9.51 6.63
N ARG A 549 20.06 9.11 7.56
CA ARG A 549 20.12 9.65 8.94
C ARG A 549 21.13 10.79 9.12
N ASP A 550 22.12 10.96 8.25
CA ASP A 550 23.05 12.09 8.37
C ASP A 550 22.36 13.43 8.04
N LEU A 551 22.46 14.39 8.97
CA LEU A 551 22.05 15.79 8.78
C LEU A 551 22.60 16.41 7.48
N SER A 552 23.81 16.04 7.05
CA SER A 552 24.39 16.59 5.81
C SER A 552 23.60 16.18 4.55
N ASN A 553 23.00 14.99 4.54
CA ASN A 553 22.27 14.48 3.39
C ASN A 553 20.86 15.10 3.25
N ILE A 554 20.27 15.60 4.35
CA ILE A 554 19.04 16.42 4.33
C ILE A 554 19.23 17.60 3.37
N ARG A 555 20.27 18.41 3.62
CA ARG A 555 20.60 19.57 2.78
C ARG A 555 20.92 19.16 1.35
N LYS A 556 21.86 18.22 1.15
CA LYS A 556 22.25 17.68 -0.16
C LYS A 556 21.04 17.29 -1.03
N LYS A 557 20.10 16.52 -0.48
CA LYS A 557 18.89 16.09 -1.20
C LYS A 557 17.92 17.23 -1.52
N CYS A 558 17.81 18.22 -0.64
CA CYS A 558 17.03 19.42 -0.93
C CYS A 558 17.65 20.29 -2.04
N TYR A 559 18.99 20.38 -2.10
CA TYR A 559 19.70 21.04 -3.19
C TYR A 559 19.56 20.30 -4.53
N GLU A 560 19.53 18.96 -4.54
CA GLU A 560 19.23 18.20 -5.76
C GLU A 560 17.87 18.61 -6.39
N VAL A 561 16.84 18.90 -5.57
CA VAL A 561 15.55 19.46 -6.05
C VAL A 561 15.69 20.92 -6.51
N PHE A 562 16.51 21.73 -5.83
CA PHE A 562 16.72 23.13 -6.21
C PHE A 562 17.49 23.27 -7.55
N GLU A 563 18.36 22.32 -7.92
CA GLU A 563 18.94 22.28 -9.26
C GLU A 563 17.89 21.99 -10.34
N LEU A 564 16.91 21.11 -10.08
CA LEU A 564 15.76 20.92 -10.96
C LEU A 564 14.89 22.19 -11.06
N ALA A 565 14.77 22.95 -9.98
CA ALA A 565 14.07 24.24 -9.96
C ALA A 565 14.73 25.29 -10.84
N LYS A 566 16.05 25.48 -10.72
CA LYS A 566 16.82 26.38 -11.59
C LYS A 566 16.81 25.92 -13.06
N ALA A 567 16.71 24.61 -13.30
CA ALA A 567 16.61 24.04 -14.64
C ALA A 567 15.17 24.06 -15.23
N GLY A 568 14.16 24.52 -14.49
CA GLY A 568 12.76 24.53 -14.95
C GLY A 568 12.10 23.15 -15.07
N LYS A 569 12.57 22.16 -14.29
CA LYS A 569 12.20 20.73 -14.39
C LYS A 569 11.28 20.21 -13.27
N LEU A 570 10.75 21.09 -12.43
CA LEU A 570 9.82 20.75 -11.35
C LEU A 570 8.47 20.26 -11.88
N ARG A 571 7.74 19.51 -11.05
CA ARG A 571 6.42 18.94 -11.40
C ARG A 571 5.24 19.75 -10.85
N HIS A 572 5.44 20.52 -9.78
CA HIS A 572 4.35 21.13 -9.02
C HIS A 572 4.48 22.65 -8.81
N PHE A 573 5.70 23.19 -8.77
CA PHE A 573 5.96 24.63 -8.63
C PHE A 573 6.83 25.21 -9.75
N SER A 574 6.67 26.49 -10.04
CA SER A 574 7.70 27.32 -10.67
C SER A 574 8.49 28.08 -9.59
N LEU A 575 9.78 28.30 -9.85
CA LEU A 575 10.68 29.07 -9.00
C LEU A 575 10.89 30.47 -9.58
N ASN A 576 10.71 31.51 -8.77
CA ASN A 576 10.94 32.89 -9.16
C ASN A 576 11.84 33.62 -8.16
N LEU A 577 13.16 33.50 -8.36
CA LEU A 577 14.17 34.15 -7.50
C LEU A 577 14.11 35.70 -7.53
N SER A 578 13.45 36.33 -8.53
CA SER A 578 13.24 37.79 -8.52
C SER A 578 12.29 38.28 -7.42
N LYS A 579 11.56 37.36 -6.77
CA LYS A 579 10.72 37.64 -5.59
C LYS A 579 11.44 37.42 -4.26
N LEU A 580 12.63 36.80 -4.26
CA LEU A 580 13.39 36.51 -3.04
C LEU A 580 13.68 37.79 -2.20
N PRO A 581 13.99 38.96 -2.79
CA PRO A 581 14.18 40.20 -2.02
C PRO A 581 12.96 40.64 -1.20
N GLU A 582 11.73 40.33 -1.64
CA GLU A 582 10.52 40.66 -0.87
C GLU A 582 10.35 39.74 0.35
N ALA A 583 10.68 38.45 0.21
CA ALA A 583 10.74 37.52 1.33
C ALA A 583 11.84 37.92 2.34
N VAL A 584 13.00 38.38 1.87
CA VAL A 584 14.06 38.95 2.72
C VAL A 584 13.55 40.21 3.44
N ARG A 585 12.93 41.15 2.72
CA ARG A 585 12.39 42.41 3.28
C ARG A 585 11.38 42.17 4.40
N LEU A 586 10.40 41.28 4.18
CA LEU A 586 9.43 40.90 5.20
C LEU A 586 10.08 40.20 6.41
N THR A 587 11.17 39.48 6.19
CA THR A 587 11.96 38.82 7.24
C THR A 587 12.74 39.85 8.07
N THR A 588 13.40 40.82 7.46
CA THR A 588 14.09 41.93 8.16
C THR A 588 13.10 42.85 8.89
N ASP A 589 11.95 43.15 8.29
CA ASP A 589 10.89 43.95 8.92
C ASP A 589 10.39 43.28 10.22
N CYS A 590 10.22 41.95 10.20
CA CYS A 590 9.84 41.19 11.39
C CYS A 590 10.93 41.21 12.47
N ILE A 591 12.20 40.98 12.09
CA ILE A 591 13.33 41.03 13.01
C ILE A 591 13.43 42.42 13.66
N GLN A 592 13.39 43.49 12.86
CA GLN A 592 13.48 44.87 13.37
C GLN A 592 12.29 45.23 14.27
N LYS A 593 11.07 44.74 13.97
CA LYS A 593 9.86 45.01 14.74
C LYS A 593 9.84 44.33 16.11
N PHE A 594 10.29 43.07 16.20
CA PHE A 594 10.20 42.27 17.43
C PHE A 594 11.52 42.21 18.22
N TYR A 595 12.66 42.44 17.55
CA TYR A 595 14.01 42.37 18.12
C TYR A 595 14.89 43.55 17.63
N PRO A 596 14.52 44.82 17.85
CA PRO A 596 15.23 46.00 17.34
C PRO A 596 16.66 46.17 17.86
N ASN A 597 17.09 45.36 18.83
CA ASN A 597 18.45 45.29 19.38
C ASN A 597 19.20 44.01 18.95
N LEU A 598 18.64 43.24 18.00
CA LEU A 598 19.13 41.95 17.50
C LEU A 598 19.36 40.86 18.56
N LYS A 599 18.82 41.00 19.79
CA LYS A 599 18.83 39.95 20.83
C LYS A 599 17.72 38.93 20.58
N ILE A 600 17.79 38.26 19.43
CA ILE A 600 16.86 37.20 19.04
C ILE A 600 17.27 35.91 19.79
N PRO A 601 16.33 35.18 20.42
CA PRO A 601 16.61 33.85 20.98
C PRO A 601 16.58 32.76 19.88
N TYR A 602 17.00 31.53 20.21
CA TYR A 602 16.80 30.40 19.30
C TYR A 602 15.32 30.12 19.04
N HIS A 603 14.99 29.72 17.81
CA HIS A 603 13.71 29.11 17.47
C HIS A 603 13.62 27.77 18.20
N SER A 604 12.76 27.74 19.23
CA SER A 604 12.77 26.72 20.26
C SER A 604 11.40 26.60 20.90
N ARG A 605 11.00 25.38 21.30
CA ARG A 605 9.75 25.14 22.02
C ARG A 605 9.64 26.00 23.28
N PHE A 606 10.76 26.35 23.92
CA PHE A 606 10.81 27.22 25.10
C PHE A 606 10.16 28.59 24.90
N ARG A 607 10.16 29.12 23.67
CA ARG A 607 9.50 30.41 23.36
C ARG A 607 7.99 30.37 23.61
N HIS A 608 7.39 29.18 23.57
CA HIS A 608 5.95 28.96 23.78
C HIS A 608 5.57 28.77 25.26
N PHE A 609 6.51 28.40 26.14
CA PHE A 609 6.27 28.28 27.58
C PHE A 609 6.32 29.63 28.32
N GLY A 610 7.13 30.56 27.81
CA GLY A 610 7.44 31.84 28.44
C GLY A 610 8.56 31.74 29.50
N PRO A 611 9.59 32.61 29.45
CA PRO A 611 10.77 32.47 30.30
C PRO A 611 10.46 32.60 31.80
N GLU A 612 9.50 33.46 32.17
CA GLU A 612 9.03 33.58 33.56
C GLU A 612 8.39 32.31 34.09
N ARG A 613 7.58 31.59 33.28
CA ARG A 613 6.88 30.37 33.73
C ARG A 613 7.89 29.25 33.98
N ILE A 614 8.90 29.13 33.12
CA ILE A 614 10.04 28.22 33.31
C ILE A 614 10.84 28.60 34.56
N ALA A 615 11.26 29.86 34.74
CA ALA A 615 12.03 30.27 35.91
C ALA A 615 11.28 30.08 37.24
N LYS A 616 9.97 30.36 37.26
CA LYS A 616 9.09 30.13 38.42
C LYS A 616 8.80 28.65 38.70
N MET A 617 9.09 27.76 37.74
CA MET A 617 9.00 26.31 37.89
C MET A 617 10.34 25.73 38.37
N THR A 618 11.45 26.00 37.68
CA THR A 618 12.77 25.43 38.00
C THR A 618 13.25 25.84 39.39
N ALA A 619 12.98 27.09 39.82
CA ALA A 619 13.31 27.58 41.15
C ALA A 619 12.58 26.86 42.31
N LYS A 620 11.60 25.98 42.02
CA LYS A 620 10.92 25.13 43.01
C LYS A 620 11.50 23.72 43.10
N TRP A 621 12.41 23.32 42.21
CA TRP A 621 12.96 21.98 42.20
C TRP A 621 14.17 21.88 43.15
N PRO A 622 14.15 21.00 44.18
CA PRO A 622 15.25 20.83 45.11
C PRO A 622 16.35 19.93 44.50
N CYS A 623 16.98 20.39 43.42
CA CYS A 623 18.04 19.66 42.73
C CYS A 623 19.08 20.60 42.07
N ASP A 624 20.24 20.02 41.75
CA ASP A 624 21.32 20.73 41.06
C ASP A 624 20.95 21.13 39.62
N LEU A 625 21.80 21.98 39.02
CA LEU A 625 21.58 22.49 37.66
C LEU A 625 21.53 21.38 36.61
N THR A 626 22.30 20.30 36.79
CA THR A 626 22.32 19.14 35.88
C THR A 626 20.96 18.46 35.85
N GLU A 627 20.39 18.14 37.01
CA GLU A 627 19.05 17.53 37.11
C GLU A 627 17.93 18.50 36.75
N GLN A 628 18.07 19.80 37.01
CA GLN A 628 17.15 20.80 36.44
C GLN A 628 17.15 20.73 34.91
N VAL A 629 18.33 20.65 34.27
CA VAL A 629 18.44 20.51 32.80
C VAL A 629 17.89 19.16 32.32
N ARG A 630 18.12 18.03 33.02
CA ARG A 630 17.47 16.75 32.67
C ARG A 630 15.94 16.87 32.63
N ARG A 631 15.34 17.58 33.60
CA ARG A 631 13.88 17.82 33.66
C ARG A 631 13.38 18.78 32.57
N LEU A 632 14.19 19.76 32.18
CA LEU A 632 13.88 20.63 31.04
C LEU A 632 13.91 19.85 29.71
N ILE A 633 14.82 18.89 29.56
CA ILE A 633 14.90 17.98 28.41
C ILE A 633 13.73 16.98 28.38
N ASP A 634 13.37 16.39 29.53
CA ASP A 634 12.16 15.57 29.70
C ASP A 634 10.92 16.31 29.17
N MET A 635 10.66 17.50 29.74
CA MET A 635 9.55 18.38 29.41
C MET A 635 9.51 18.75 27.92
N VAL A 636 10.65 19.16 27.35
CA VAL A 636 10.68 19.62 25.95
C VAL A 636 10.47 18.46 24.98
N THR A 637 10.93 17.26 25.32
CA THR A 637 10.73 16.05 24.50
C THR A 637 9.25 15.71 24.36
N VAL A 638 8.52 15.58 25.47
CA VAL A 638 7.07 15.31 25.41
C VAL A 638 6.32 16.48 24.77
N SER A 639 6.70 17.73 25.05
CA SER A 639 6.05 18.91 24.49
C SER A 639 6.19 19.06 22.97
N VAL A 640 7.34 18.66 22.41
CA VAL A 640 7.59 18.68 20.95
C VAL A 640 6.82 17.55 20.25
N LEU A 641 6.84 16.33 20.79
CA LEU A 641 6.09 15.20 20.23
C LEU A 641 4.56 15.43 20.27
N LEU A 642 4.08 16.22 21.25
CA LEU A 642 2.68 16.62 21.36
C LEU A 642 2.27 17.81 20.47
N ASP A 643 3.21 18.52 19.82
CA ASP A 643 2.99 19.79 19.06
C ASP A 643 2.20 19.64 17.74
N ALA A 644 1.58 18.49 17.51
CA ALA A 644 0.88 18.16 16.28
C ALA A 644 -0.39 18.99 16.07
N GLY A 645 -0.86 19.11 14.82
CA GLY A 645 -2.04 19.89 14.47
C GLY A 645 -3.26 19.53 15.31
N ALA A 646 -3.70 20.46 16.17
CA ALA A 646 -4.84 20.25 17.06
C ALA A 646 -6.21 20.40 16.37
N GLY A 647 -6.23 20.94 15.15
CA GLY A 647 -7.42 21.48 14.48
C GLY A 647 -7.60 22.97 14.73
N VAL A 648 -8.53 23.60 14.00
CA VAL A 648 -8.81 25.05 14.12
C VAL A 648 -9.75 25.41 15.27
N ASN A 649 -10.54 24.44 15.75
CA ASN A 649 -11.56 24.65 16.78
C ASN A 649 -11.01 24.51 18.21
N TRP A 650 -9.97 23.68 18.40
CA TRP A 650 -9.41 23.39 19.72
C TRP A 650 -8.75 24.60 20.38
N LYS A 651 -8.94 24.69 21.70
CA LYS A 651 -8.43 25.73 22.58
C LYS A 651 -7.97 25.11 23.90
N TYR A 652 -7.05 25.78 24.59
CA TYR A 652 -6.65 25.45 25.95
C TYR A 652 -6.86 26.66 26.86
N ILE A 653 -7.47 26.48 28.02
CA ILE A 653 -7.60 27.51 29.05
C ILE A 653 -6.53 27.27 30.10
N GLY A 654 -5.56 28.19 30.20
CA GLY A 654 -4.45 28.07 31.14
C GLY A 654 -4.84 28.32 32.60
N PRO A 655 -3.99 27.95 33.58
CA PRO A 655 -4.17 28.28 35.01
C PRO A 655 -4.22 29.78 35.32
N ASP A 656 -3.83 30.64 34.37
CA ASP A 656 -3.93 32.10 34.38
C ASP A 656 -5.25 32.61 33.76
N GLY A 657 -6.17 31.72 33.39
CA GLY A 657 -7.45 32.02 32.75
C GLY A 657 -7.34 32.41 31.27
N GLN A 658 -6.14 32.45 30.68
CA GLN A 658 -5.96 32.86 29.29
C GLN A 658 -6.32 31.72 28.32
N THR A 659 -6.94 32.08 27.19
CA THR A 659 -7.31 31.12 26.13
C THR A 659 -6.21 31.02 25.07
N TYR A 660 -5.46 29.94 25.10
CA TYR A 660 -4.42 29.59 24.13
C TYR A 660 -5.00 28.70 23.00
N LYS A 661 -4.30 28.66 21.85
CA LYS A 661 -4.68 27.89 20.65
C LYS A 661 -3.43 27.39 19.93
N ARG A 662 -3.57 26.42 19.00
CA ARG A 662 -2.48 25.89 18.17
C ARG A 662 -1.26 25.50 19.02
N SER A 663 -0.03 25.64 18.50
CA SER A 663 1.22 25.29 19.19
C SER A 663 1.41 25.99 20.54
N GLU A 664 0.93 27.23 20.70
CA GLU A 664 0.95 27.90 22.01
C GLU A 664 0.09 27.16 23.05
N GLY A 665 -1.14 26.77 22.67
CA GLY A 665 -2.00 25.98 23.56
C GLY A 665 -1.44 24.60 23.87
N LEU A 666 -0.84 23.93 22.87
CA LEU A 666 -0.21 22.63 23.06
C LEU A 666 1.02 22.72 23.99
N ALA A 667 1.80 23.79 23.89
CA ALA A 667 2.93 24.03 24.77
C ALA A 667 2.48 24.18 26.23
N ILE A 668 1.54 25.08 26.51
CA ILE A 668 1.04 25.31 27.86
C ILE A 668 0.36 24.05 28.43
N ALA A 669 -0.49 23.36 27.66
CA ALA A 669 -1.11 22.10 28.08
C ALA A 669 -0.05 21.02 28.42
N SER A 670 0.98 20.86 27.59
CA SER A 670 2.05 19.88 27.83
C SER A 670 2.94 20.23 29.03
N LEU A 671 3.14 21.51 29.31
CA LEU A 671 3.87 22.00 30.48
C LEU A 671 3.06 21.75 31.75
N ASP A 672 1.77 22.07 31.73
CA ASP A 672 0.90 21.93 32.89
C ASP A 672 0.71 20.44 33.23
N MET A 673 0.48 19.57 32.23
CA MET A 673 0.50 18.09 32.39
C MET A 673 1.83 17.55 32.96
N PHE A 674 2.97 18.11 32.53
CA PHE A 674 4.29 17.74 33.06
C PHE A 674 4.48 18.21 34.52
N THR A 675 3.94 19.36 34.91
CA THR A 675 3.98 19.81 36.31
C THR A 675 3.03 19.03 37.23
N GLU A 676 1.90 18.55 36.71
CA GLU A 676 0.95 17.68 37.44
C GLU A 676 1.46 16.23 37.60
N GLY A 677 2.51 15.83 36.88
CA GLY A 677 3.14 14.50 37.01
C GLY A 677 2.66 13.44 36.02
N LEU A 678 1.89 13.82 35.00
CA LEU A 678 1.22 12.87 34.08
C LEU A 678 2.17 11.90 33.35
N PHE A 679 3.44 12.29 33.19
CA PHE A 679 4.45 11.52 32.47
C PHE A 679 5.46 10.81 33.39
N SER A 680 5.24 10.85 34.71
CA SER A 680 6.09 10.25 35.75
C SER A 680 5.43 9.00 36.33
N SER A 681 6.19 7.91 36.51
CA SER A 681 5.76 6.78 37.34
C SER A 681 5.96 7.00 38.85
N ASP A 682 6.35 8.21 39.27
CA ASP A 682 6.79 8.52 40.64
C ASP A 682 6.12 9.81 41.12
N MET A 683 5.18 9.66 42.06
CA MET A 683 4.41 10.77 42.63
C MET A 683 5.24 11.73 43.49
N ALA A 684 6.43 11.33 43.97
CA ALA A 684 7.33 12.23 44.68
C ALA A 684 8.12 13.13 43.71
N LEU A 685 8.18 12.76 42.42
CA LEU A 685 8.89 13.48 41.36
C LEU A 685 7.98 13.69 40.15
N PRO A 686 6.94 14.56 40.24
CA PRO A 686 5.99 14.79 39.16
C PRO A 686 6.66 15.47 37.95
N SER A 687 7.51 16.47 38.16
CA SER A 687 8.25 17.16 37.08
C SER A 687 9.43 16.33 36.54
N ARG A 688 9.17 15.09 36.14
CA ARG A 688 10.10 14.14 35.50
C ARG A 688 9.31 13.29 34.50
N VAL A 689 9.92 12.99 33.35
CA VAL A 689 9.39 11.97 32.42
C VAL A 689 10.14 10.67 32.68
N ASN A 690 9.49 9.51 32.60
CA ASN A 690 10.19 8.22 32.51
C ASN A 690 9.43 7.19 31.66
N SER A 691 10.12 6.13 31.24
CA SER A 691 9.56 5.10 30.35
C SER A 691 8.29 4.44 30.88
N LEU A 692 8.24 4.17 32.19
CA LEU A 692 7.10 3.52 32.84
C LEU A 692 5.87 4.44 32.89
N GLY A 693 6.04 5.72 33.22
CA GLY A 693 4.96 6.72 33.19
C GLY A 693 4.40 6.90 31.78
N LEU A 694 5.29 6.98 30.78
CA LEU A 694 4.92 7.09 29.37
C LEU A 694 4.16 5.85 28.84
N LYS A 695 4.58 4.63 29.19
CA LYS A 695 3.87 3.39 28.80
C LYS A 695 2.53 3.21 29.50
N ASN A 696 2.40 3.69 30.74
CA ASN A 696 1.17 3.58 31.52
C ASN A 696 0.12 4.67 31.20
N LEU A 697 0.49 5.70 30.45
CA LEU A 697 -0.37 6.80 30.05
C LEU A 697 -1.61 6.31 29.29
N LEU A 698 -2.82 6.69 29.74
CA LEU A 698 -4.06 6.34 29.08
C LEU A 698 -4.55 7.47 28.16
N LEU A 699 -5.41 7.13 27.19
CA LEU A 699 -6.02 8.12 26.30
C LEU A 699 -6.80 9.19 27.09
N HIS A 700 -7.51 8.77 28.15
CA HIS A 700 -8.31 9.65 29.00
C HIS A 700 -7.47 10.70 29.75
N ASP A 701 -6.24 10.36 30.11
CA ASP A 701 -5.33 11.28 30.78
C ASP A 701 -4.98 12.47 29.86
N LEU A 702 -4.74 12.19 28.57
CA LEU A 702 -4.55 13.22 27.55
C LEU A 702 -5.85 13.94 27.15
N GLU A 703 -7.01 13.27 27.18
CA GLU A 703 -8.32 13.95 27.00
C GLU A 703 -8.50 15.04 28.06
N LYS A 704 -8.30 14.69 29.34
CA LYS A 704 -8.36 15.62 30.47
C LYS A 704 -7.29 16.72 30.33
N GLY A 705 -6.03 16.33 30.10
CA GLY A 705 -4.89 17.26 30.05
C GLY A 705 -4.93 18.25 28.87
N PHE A 706 -5.55 17.88 27.74
CA PHE A 706 -5.83 18.80 26.63
C PHE A 706 -7.24 19.43 26.67
N GLN A 707 -8.01 19.22 27.75
CA GLN A 707 -9.37 19.77 27.93
C GLN A 707 -10.33 19.37 26.78
N VAL A 708 -10.17 18.16 26.23
CA VAL A 708 -10.91 17.68 25.06
C VAL A 708 -12.33 17.28 25.46
N THR A 709 -13.31 17.80 24.75
CA THR A 709 -14.75 17.52 24.94
C THR A 709 -15.47 17.60 23.59
N GLU A 710 -16.75 17.23 23.54
CA GLU A 710 -17.60 17.42 22.34
C GLU A 710 -17.61 18.89 21.85
N ALA A 711 -17.46 19.86 22.76
CA ALA A 711 -17.40 21.29 22.45
C ALA A 711 -15.96 21.82 22.19
N ASN A 712 -14.92 21.02 22.45
CA ASN A 712 -13.50 21.37 22.30
C ASN A 712 -12.72 20.19 21.70
N THR A 713 -13.05 19.82 20.46
CA THR A 713 -12.51 18.63 19.80
C THR A 713 -11.09 18.82 19.28
N MET A 714 -10.22 17.82 19.50
CA MET A 714 -8.83 17.78 18.99
C MET A 714 -8.64 16.65 17.97
N ILE A 715 -7.89 16.91 16.90
CA ILE A 715 -7.48 15.91 15.90
C ILE A 715 -6.22 15.15 16.35
N GLY A 716 -6.22 13.82 16.19
CA GLY A 716 -5.02 12.98 16.36
C GLY A 716 -4.65 12.62 17.80
N LEU A 717 -5.57 12.76 18.77
CA LEU A 717 -5.29 12.52 20.20
C LEU A 717 -4.82 11.08 20.49
N LYS A 718 -5.47 10.08 19.86
CA LYS A 718 -5.07 8.66 19.96
C LYS A 718 -3.64 8.43 19.42
N GLY A 719 -3.26 9.12 18.35
CA GLY A 719 -1.91 9.07 17.79
C GLY A 719 -0.86 9.61 18.74
N ARG A 720 -1.13 10.73 19.42
CA ARG A 720 -0.26 11.29 20.47
C ARG A 720 -0.08 10.36 21.66
N CYS A 721 -1.15 9.69 22.10
CA CYS A 721 -1.07 8.70 23.17
C CYS A 721 -0.13 7.53 22.79
N GLY A 722 -0.35 6.93 21.62
CA GLY A 722 0.52 5.86 21.10
C GLY A 722 1.97 6.31 20.88
N LEU A 723 2.20 7.53 20.38
CA LEU A 723 3.54 8.10 20.19
C LEU A 723 4.31 8.25 21.52
N LEU A 724 3.65 8.68 22.59
CA LEU A 724 4.26 8.76 23.92
C LEU A 724 4.50 7.37 24.55
N GLN A 725 3.57 6.43 24.37
CA GLN A 725 3.79 5.04 24.78
C GLN A 725 4.99 4.40 24.05
N SER A 726 5.12 4.64 22.74
CA SER A 726 6.28 4.22 21.93
C SER A 726 7.57 4.91 22.34
N LEU A 727 7.55 6.19 22.74
CA LEU A 727 8.71 6.84 23.38
C LEU A 727 9.13 6.08 24.64
N GLY A 728 8.18 5.65 25.48
CA GLY A 728 8.47 4.83 26.65
C GLY A 728 9.24 3.54 26.33
N VAL A 729 8.92 2.88 25.21
CA VAL A 729 9.64 1.70 24.72
C VAL A 729 11.00 2.04 24.12
N ALA A 730 11.11 3.16 23.38
CA ALA A 730 12.36 3.63 22.78
C ALA A 730 13.43 3.95 23.84
N LEU A 731 13.03 4.62 24.93
CA LEU A 731 13.90 4.96 26.07
C LEU A 731 14.52 3.72 26.74
N GLU A 732 13.77 2.61 26.82
CA GLU A 732 14.25 1.34 27.38
C GLU A 732 15.07 0.52 26.38
N SER A 733 14.88 0.76 25.08
CA SER A 733 15.65 0.09 24.01
C SER A 733 17.07 0.67 23.88
N HIS A 734 17.30 1.90 24.36
CA HIS A 734 18.55 2.65 24.19
C HIS A 734 19.12 3.22 25.52
N PRO A 735 19.46 2.38 26.50
CA PRO A 735 20.00 2.80 27.79
C PRO A 735 21.36 3.52 27.69
N GLU A 736 22.09 3.37 26.57
CA GLU A 736 23.32 4.11 26.25
C GLU A 736 23.09 5.62 26.09
N PHE A 737 21.87 6.01 25.70
CA PHE A 737 21.44 7.41 25.59
C PHE A 737 20.55 7.84 26.76
N PHE A 738 19.70 6.95 27.27
CA PHE A 738 18.61 7.30 28.19
C PHE A 738 18.75 6.73 29.60
N GLY A 739 19.88 6.08 29.92
CA GLY A 739 20.21 5.53 31.24
C GLY A 739 19.57 4.17 31.51
N GLN A 740 20.08 3.47 32.53
CA GLN A 740 19.70 2.07 32.83
C GLN A 740 18.67 1.92 33.97
N GLU A 741 18.78 2.71 35.05
CA GLU A 741 17.91 2.55 36.22
C GLU A 741 16.55 3.26 36.07
N VAL A 742 16.55 4.45 35.46
CA VAL A 742 15.36 5.25 35.20
C VAL A 742 15.45 5.81 33.78
N CYS A 743 14.97 5.04 32.81
CA CYS A 743 15.02 5.37 31.39
C CYS A 743 14.18 6.64 31.11
N ARG A 744 14.83 7.75 30.72
CA ARG A 744 14.18 9.06 30.49
C ARG A 744 14.92 9.92 29.45
N PRO A 745 14.23 10.82 28.73
CA PRO A 745 14.87 11.70 27.75
C PRO A 745 16.00 12.55 28.36
N GLY A 746 15.81 13.02 29.59
CA GLY A 746 16.77 13.86 30.30
C GLY A 746 18.16 13.25 30.52
N ASN A 747 18.29 11.93 30.51
CA ASN A 747 19.59 11.27 30.70
C ASN A 747 20.52 11.38 29.48
N LEU A 748 20.04 11.89 28.33
CA LEU A 748 20.93 12.23 27.21
C LEU A 748 21.92 13.35 27.59
N VAL A 749 21.64 14.12 28.65
CA VAL A 749 22.59 15.05 29.26
C VAL A 749 23.87 14.31 29.69
N ASP A 750 23.74 13.15 30.32
CA ASP A 750 24.88 12.34 30.76
C ASP A 750 25.61 11.66 29.59
N TYR A 751 24.91 11.37 28.48
CA TYR A 751 25.54 10.96 27.24
C TYR A 751 26.38 12.11 26.64
N LEU A 752 25.83 13.32 26.56
CA LEU A 752 26.51 14.50 26.02
C LEU A 752 27.74 14.91 26.85
N LEU A 753 27.60 14.96 28.19
CA LEU A 753 28.70 15.32 29.08
C LEU A 753 29.90 14.35 28.98
N LYS A 754 29.66 13.07 28.68
CA LYS A 754 30.72 12.07 28.42
C LYS A 754 31.45 12.26 27.08
N HIS A 755 30.84 12.98 26.13
CA HIS A 755 31.40 13.25 24.80
C HIS A 755 31.87 14.70 24.63
N ALA A 756 31.74 15.54 25.66
CA ALA A 756 32.17 16.92 25.64
C ALA A 756 33.67 17.05 25.94
N VAL A 757 34.38 17.85 25.14
CA VAL A 757 35.80 18.19 25.33
C VAL A 757 35.89 19.71 25.51
N ASP A 758 36.48 20.18 26.61
CA ASP A 758 36.50 21.61 27.00
C ASP A 758 35.10 22.28 26.98
N ASN A 759 34.08 21.53 27.42
CA ASN A 759 32.65 21.87 27.33
C ASN A 759 32.13 22.10 25.90
N ARG A 760 32.81 21.58 24.87
CA ARG A 760 32.39 21.62 23.46
C ARG A 760 31.92 20.26 22.99
N VAL A 761 30.87 20.22 22.18
CA VAL A 761 30.31 18.99 21.61
C VAL A 761 29.75 19.27 20.21
N SER A 762 30.04 18.39 19.24
CA SER A 762 29.47 18.53 17.88
C SER A 762 27.96 18.23 17.91
N ILE A 763 27.19 18.99 17.12
CA ILE A 763 25.75 18.77 16.99
C ILE A 763 25.40 17.35 16.48
N ARG A 764 26.35 16.68 15.79
CA ARG A 764 26.25 15.27 15.39
C ARG A 764 26.07 14.32 16.58
N VAL A 765 26.67 14.66 17.72
CA VAL A 765 26.56 13.88 18.97
C VAL A 765 25.19 14.08 19.60
N LEU A 766 24.63 15.30 19.59
CA LEU A 766 23.24 15.55 20.02
C LEU A 766 22.22 14.90 19.07
N TRP A 767 22.52 14.82 17.78
CA TRP A 767 21.65 14.20 16.80
C TRP A 767 21.50 12.69 16.99
N LYS A 768 22.59 11.97 17.31
CA LYS A 768 22.59 10.50 17.44
C LYS A 768 21.49 9.93 18.36
N PRO A 769 21.35 10.35 19.64
CA PRO A 769 20.28 9.87 20.52
C PRO A 769 18.87 10.27 20.03
N ILE A 770 18.75 11.32 19.23
CA ILE A 770 17.46 11.78 18.68
C ILE A 770 17.07 10.96 17.44
N ILE A 771 18.01 10.60 16.56
CA ILE A 771 17.71 9.91 15.30
C ILE A 771 17.76 8.38 15.40
N ASP A 772 18.70 7.83 16.17
CA ASP A 772 18.80 6.39 16.42
C ASP A 772 17.97 6.01 17.65
N GLY A 773 18.21 6.69 18.78
CA GLY A 773 17.58 6.37 20.06
C GLY A 773 16.05 6.51 20.09
N LEU A 774 15.47 7.29 19.17
CA LEU A 774 14.03 7.45 19.02
C LEU A 774 13.47 6.79 17.74
N GLU A 775 14.24 5.95 17.03
CA GLU A 775 13.78 5.34 15.77
C GLU A 775 12.41 4.64 15.91
N SER A 776 12.22 3.91 17.01
CA SER A 776 11.04 3.09 17.26
C SER A 776 9.77 3.87 17.59
N ILE A 777 9.83 5.20 17.76
CA ILE A 777 8.62 6.04 17.92
C ILE A 777 7.94 6.35 16.59
N TRP A 778 8.67 6.24 15.47
CA TRP A 778 8.14 6.58 14.15
C TRP A 778 7.34 5.42 13.55
N PRO A 779 6.20 5.69 12.89
CA PRO A 779 5.41 4.65 12.26
C PRO A 779 6.18 3.95 11.13
N THR A 780 6.03 2.64 11.04
CA THR A 780 6.57 1.84 9.95
C THR A 780 5.92 2.28 8.63
N THR A 781 6.74 2.59 7.62
CA THR A 781 6.25 2.96 6.27
C THR A 781 5.82 1.73 5.47
N ILE A 782 5.17 1.96 4.32
CA ILE A 782 4.65 0.93 3.38
C ILE A 782 5.66 -0.18 3.01
N SER A 783 6.97 0.06 3.14
CA SER A 783 8.02 -0.94 2.87
C SER A 783 8.54 -1.69 4.10
N GLY A 784 7.82 -1.73 5.22
CA GLY A 784 8.29 -2.38 6.46
C GLY A 784 9.43 -1.64 7.19
N VAL A 785 9.79 -0.42 6.76
CA VAL A 785 10.93 0.34 7.30
C VAL A 785 10.44 1.55 8.10
N ARG A 786 10.97 1.74 9.30
CA ARG A 786 10.82 2.96 10.11
C ARG A 786 11.69 4.09 9.52
N ARG A 787 11.24 4.66 8.40
CA ARG A 787 12.00 5.71 7.70
C ARG A 787 11.96 7.06 8.44
N GLY A 788 10.97 7.28 9.30
CA GLY A 788 10.70 8.61 9.87
C GLY A 788 10.15 9.56 8.81
N ASP A 789 10.55 10.83 8.87
CA ASP A 789 10.14 11.87 7.93
C ASP A 789 11.07 11.90 6.69
N VAL A 790 10.93 10.87 5.85
CA VAL A 790 11.71 10.61 4.62
C VAL A 790 10.79 10.13 3.51
N TRP A 791 10.80 10.79 2.35
CA TRP A 791 9.79 10.59 1.30
C TRP A 791 10.40 10.47 -0.10
N SER A 792 9.68 9.82 -1.01
CA SER A 792 10.06 9.68 -2.42
C SER A 792 9.70 10.93 -3.24
N TYR A 793 10.61 11.33 -4.13
CA TYR A 793 10.43 12.37 -5.14
C TYR A 793 11.05 11.90 -6.46
N HIS A 794 10.19 11.50 -7.40
CA HIS A 794 10.57 10.74 -8.60
C HIS A 794 11.46 11.52 -9.59
N PRO A 795 11.42 12.86 -9.70
CA PRO A 795 12.38 13.60 -10.52
C PRO A 795 13.86 13.41 -10.15
N LEU A 796 14.18 12.93 -8.94
CA LEU A 796 15.54 12.56 -8.53
C LEU A 796 15.88 11.08 -8.72
N LYS A 797 14.95 10.27 -9.22
CA LYS A 797 15.13 8.82 -9.32
C LYS A 797 16.17 8.45 -10.38
N GLN A 798 17.18 7.69 -9.95
CA GLN A 798 18.25 7.18 -10.79
C GLN A 798 18.10 5.66 -10.92
N VAL A 799 18.01 5.16 -12.16
CA VAL A 799 17.88 3.72 -12.44
C VAL A 799 19.09 2.97 -11.88
N GLY A 800 18.84 1.85 -11.19
CA GLY A 800 19.87 1.05 -10.52
C GLY A 800 20.37 1.60 -9.16
N LYS A 801 19.99 2.82 -8.76
CA LYS A 801 20.41 3.42 -7.48
C LYS A 801 19.24 3.48 -6.49
N ILE A 802 19.16 2.47 -5.63
CA ILE A 802 18.17 2.39 -4.53
C ILE A 802 18.29 3.65 -3.65
N GLY A 803 17.16 4.24 -3.27
CA GLY A 803 17.12 5.43 -2.42
C GLY A 803 17.49 6.75 -3.11
N SER A 804 17.82 6.75 -4.42
CA SER A 804 18.12 7.97 -5.17
C SER A 804 16.99 9.01 -5.15
N ASP A 805 15.74 8.54 -5.17
CA ASP A 805 14.53 9.36 -5.06
C ASP A 805 14.15 9.74 -3.62
N LEU A 806 14.89 9.34 -2.59
CA LEU A 806 14.53 9.63 -1.20
C LEU A 806 15.12 10.94 -0.69
N ILE A 807 14.24 11.76 -0.10
CA ILE A 807 14.59 13.02 0.55
C ILE A 807 14.29 12.89 2.06
N PRO A 808 15.32 12.89 2.92
CA PRO A 808 15.14 12.98 4.36
C PRO A 808 14.91 14.43 4.77
N PHE A 809 13.90 14.69 5.61
CA PHE A 809 13.65 16.00 6.22
C PHE A 809 13.81 15.97 7.74
N HIS A 810 13.36 14.89 8.39
CA HIS A 810 13.42 14.69 9.85
C HIS A 810 12.93 15.89 10.66
N LYS A 811 11.88 16.57 10.18
CA LYS A 811 11.48 17.91 10.65
C LYS A 811 11.12 17.95 12.14
N LEU A 812 10.54 16.88 12.69
CA LEU A 812 10.23 16.82 14.12
C LEU A 812 11.48 16.55 14.98
N SER A 813 12.38 15.68 14.52
CA SER A 813 13.69 15.43 15.15
C SER A 813 14.54 16.70 15.18
N GLN A 814 14.58 17.46 14.09
CA GLN A 814 15.29 18.76 14.05
C GLN A 814 14.62 19.81 14.95
N TRP A 815 13.29 19.81 15.07
CA TRP A 815 12.57 20.69 16.01
C TRP A 815 12.86 20.34 17.48
N LEU A 816 12.98 19.05 17.79
CA LEU A 816 13.40 18.58 19.10
C LEU A 816 14.83 19.02 19.42
N LEU A 817 15.79 18.76 18.51
CA LEU A 817 17.19 19.15 18.63
C LEU A 817 17.34 20.66 18.89
N LEU A 818 16.69 21.51 18.09
CA LEU A 818 16.69 22.97 18.28
C LEU A 818 16.15 23.37 19.67
N SER A 819 15.12 22.67 20.14
CA SER A 819 14.49 22.94 21.43
C SER A 819 15.27 22.41 22.64
N MET A 820 16.27 21.54 22.44
CA MET A 820 17.18 21.07 23.48
C MET A 820 18.40 21.98 23.69
N LEU A 821 18.73 22.86 22.74
CA LEU A 821 19.94 23.71 22.80
C LEU A 821 19.97 24.61 24.05
N GLU A 822 18.93 25.41 24.29
CA GLU A 822 18.93 26.40 25.38
C GLU A 822 19.12 25.74 26.77
N PRO A 823 18.43 24.63 27.13
CA PRO A 823 18.73 23.89 28.36
C PRO A 823 20.17 23.35 28.44
N LEU A 824 20.74 22.88 27.35
CA LEU A 824 22.09 22.28 27.38
C LEU A 824 23.17 23.35 27.54
N GLU A 825 23.01 24.52 26.92
CA GLU A 825 23.89 25.68 27.09
C GLU A 825 23.89 26.20 28.55
N MET A 826 22.84 25.95 29.35
CA MET A 826 22.83 26.28 30.79
C MET A 826 23.93 25.55 31.58
N LEU A 827 24.40 24.39 31.10
CA LEU A 827 25.52 23.65 31.69
C LEU A 827 26.89 24.19 31.25
N GLY A 828 26.93 25.30 30.49
CA GLY A 828 28.14 25.85 29.89
C GLY A 828 28.61 25.11 28.63
N LEU A 829 27.82 24.15 28.13
CA LEU A 829 28.09 23.44 26.87
C LEU A 829 28.02 24.41 25.68
N LYS A 830 28.85 24.13 24.66
CA LYS A 830 28.92 24.88 23.40
C LYS A 830 28.84 23.91 22.24
N PHE A 831 27.99 24.23 21.27
CA PHE A 831 27.74 23.35 20.13
C PHE A 831 28.61 23.73 18.93
N ASP A 832 29.41 22.76 18.48
CA ASP A 832 30.11 22.80 17.21
C ASP A 832 29.26 22.17 16.10
N ASP A 833 29.63 22.42 14.85
CA ASP A 833 28.91 21.98 13.64
C ASP A 833 27.46 22.48 13.48
N MET A 834 27.09 23.58 14.14
CA MET A 834 25.75 24.19 14.08
C MET A 834 25.23 24.46 12.65
N GLN A 835 26.12 24.62 11.67
CA GLN A 835 25.78 24.75 10.25
C GLN A 835 25.16 23.47 9.64
N LEU A 836 25.20 22.32 10.30
CA LEU A 836 24.55 21.08 9.85
C LEU A 836 23.03 21.07 10.06
N ILE A 837 22.51 21.92 10.96
CA ILE A 837 21.05 22.07 11.15
C ILE A 837 20.47 22.75 9.91
N THR A 838 19.36 22.25 9.36
CA THR A 838 18.66 22.88 8.23
C THR A 838 17.48 23.72 8.71
N PRO A 839 16.85 24.54 7.84
CA PRO A 839 15.55 25.11 8.15
C PRO A 839 14.52 24.01 8.41
N LEU A 840 13.51 24.33 9.21
CA LEU A 840 12.37 23.45 9.38
C LEU A 840 11.49 23.54 8.12
N ALA A 841 11.33 22.40 7.44
CA ALA A 841 10.47 22.22 6.28
C ALA A 841 8.98 22.20 6.66
N GLU A 842 8.51 23.29 7.29
CA GLU A 842 7.17 23.44 7.83
C GLU A 842 6.37 24.55 7.13
N TYR A 843 5.06 24.56 7.38
CA TYR A 843 4.08 25.26 6.55
C TYR A 843 4.11 26.80 6.63
N ARG A 844 4.79 27.41 7.61
CA ARG A 844 4.92 28.88 7.70
C ARG A 844 6.13 29.37 6.91
N ASN A 845 7.27 28.71 7.05
CA ASN A 845 8.44 28.91 6.19
C ASN A 845 8.11 28.65 4.72
N GLY A 846 7.49 27.51 4.42
CA GLY A 846 7.04 27.20 3.05
C GLY A 846 5.91 28.12 2.58
N GLY A 847 5.06 28.57 3.50
CA GLY A 847 3.97 29.51 3.24
C GLY A 847 4.48 30.89 2.84
N LEU A 848 5.51 31.42 3.52
CA LEU A 848 6.17 32.68 3.17
C LEU A 848 6.65 32.69 1.71
N LEU A 849 7.25 31.59 1.26
CA LEU A 849 7.80 31.47 -0.10
C LEU A 849 6.72 31.45 -1.18
N VAL A 850 5.56 30.86 -0.88
CA VAL A 850 4.42 30.85 -1.81
C VAL A 850 3.66 32.19 -1.78
N ASP A 851 3.44 32.74 -0.59
CA ASP A 851 2.68 33.99 -0.40
C ASP A 851 3.45 35.25 -0.87
N THR A 852 4.78 35.16 -1.03
CA THR A 852 5.61 36.18 -1.70
C THR A 852 5.80 35.93 -3.20
N GLY A 853 5.37 34.78 -3.71
CA GLY A 853 5.55 34.38 -5.11
C GLY A 853 6.98 33.97 -5.48
N VAL A 854 7.82 33.60 -4.51
CA VAL A 854 9.12 32.94 -4.77
C VAL A 854 8.89 31.52 -5.31
N LEU A 855 7.83 30.85 -4.85
CA LEU A 855 7.30 29.61 -5.40
C LEU A 855 5.85 29.82 -5.84
N THR A 856 5.48 29.39 -7.04
CA THR A 856 4.09 29.44 -7.52
C THR A 856 3.65 28.06 -8.00
N PRO A 857 2.55 27.48 -7.48
CA PRO A 857 2.03 26.20 -7.99
C PRO A 857 1.71 26.28 -9.48
N LEU A 858 2.11 25.27 -10.26
CA LEU A 858 1.82 25.15 -11.69
C LEU A 858 0.34 24.87 -12.00
N LYS A 859 -0.47 24.63 -10.96
CA LYS A 859 -1.92 24.34 -11.05
C LYS A 859 -2.66 25.09 -9.93
N GLU A 860 -3.56 26.00 -10.29
CA GLU A 860 -4.37 26.78 -9.35
C GLU A 860 -5.20 25.92 -8.36
N SER A 861 -5.64 24.73 -8.80
CA SER A 861 -6.38 23.79 -7.95
C SER A 861 -5.56 23.29 -6.74
N SER A 862 -4.23 23.45 -6.73
CA SER A 862 -3.37 23.14 -5.60
C SER A 862 -3.61 24.03 -4.37
N TYR A 863 -4.13 25.25 -4.52
CA TYR A 863 -4.52 26.09 -3.38
C TYR A 863 -5.83 25.61 -2.70
N GLN A 864 -6.63 24.84 -3.44
CA GLN A 864 -7.95 24.40 -2.99
C GLN A 864 -7.91 23.04 -2.31
N ARG A 865 -7.18 22.07 -2.89
CA ARG A 865 -7.06 20.68 -2.42
C ARG A 865 -6.20 20.55 -1.15
N THR A 866 -6.42 19.46 -0.41
CA THR A 866 -5.63 19.08 0.77
C THR A 866 -4.80 17.83 0.45
N PHE A 867 -3.49 17.90 0.68
CA PHE A 867 -2.52 16.89 0.26
C PHE A 867 -2.00 16.04 1.44
N ALA A 868 -1.57 14.81 1.19
CA ALA A 868 -0.82 14.02 2.18
C ALA A 868 0.63 14.52 2.30
N VAL A 869 1.25 14.38 3.48
CA VAL A 869 2.63 14.84 3.74
C VAL A 869 3.63 14.25 2.72
N GLY A 870 3.48 12.96 2.43
CA GLY A 870 4.32 12.23 1.47
C GLY A 870 3.97 12.38 -0.01
N SER A 871 3.08 13.31 -0.38
CA SER A 871 2.77 13.55 -1.79
C SER A 871 3.86 14.37 -2.48
N GLU A 872 4.15 14.09 -3.76
CA GLU A 872 5.25 14.76 -4.49
C GLU A 872 5.20 16.28 -4.42
N LEU A 873 4.00 16.88 -4.45
CA LEU A 873 3.82 18.34 -4.30
C LEU A 873 4.30 18.85 -2.94
N VAL A 874 3.96 18.16 -1.85
CA VAL A 874 4.38 18.57 -0.50
C VAL A 874 5.87 18.29 -0.30
N VAL A 875 6.41 17.21 -0.88
CA VAL A 875 7.84 16.87 -0.84
C VAL A 875 8.68 17.89 -1.64
N GLU A 876 8.26 18.25 -2.85
CA GLU A 876 8.90 19.29 -3.68
C GLU A 876 8.92 20.65 -2.95
N TRP A 877 7.78 21.05 -2.38
CA TRP A 877 7.65 22.28 -1.59
C TRP A 877 8.53 22.27 -0.33
N ARG A 878 8.60 21.16 0.42
CA ARG A 878 9.42 21.01 1.63
C ARG A 878 10.91 21.05 1.32
N ALA A 879 11.35 20.41 0.23
CA ALA A 879 12.73 20.47 -0.25
C ALA A 879 13.15 21.89 -0.65
N LEU A 880 12.32 22.58 -1.44
CA LEU A 880 12.57 23.96 -1.84
C LEU A 880 12.51 24.93 -0.65
N THR A 881 11.68 24.64 0.36
CA THR A 881 11.61 25.42 1.60
C THR A 881 12.94 25.40 2.36
N ILE A 882 13.62 24.25 2.44
CA ILE A 882 14.95 24.17 3.07
C ILE A 882 15.95 25.09 2.35
N VAL A 883 16.09 24.97 1.02
CA VAL A 883 17.11 25.74 0.30
C VAL A 883 16.80 27.25 0.26
N LEU A 884 15.55 27.63 0.01
CA LEU A 884 15.18 29.04 -0.12
C LEU A 884 15.24 29.81 1.21
N ILE A 885 15.00 29.15 2.34
CA ILE A 885 15.15 29.78 3.67
C ILE A 885 16.63 29.97 4.03
N GLU A 886 17.53 29.09 3.56
CA GLU A 886 18.99 29.30 3.70
C GLU A 886 19.46 30.53 2.91
N LEU A 887 18.99 30.71 1.67
CA LEU A 887 19.28 31.91 0.88
C LEU A 887 18.72 33.19 1.54
N ILE A 888 17.51 33.15 2.10
CA ILE A 888 16.97 34.27 2.88
C ILE A 888 17.84 34.56 4.12
N ALA A 889 18.32 33.53 4.82
CA ALA A 889 19.20 33.69 5.97
C ALA A 889 20.56 34.31 5.60
N GLU A 890 21.11 33.98 4.43
CA GLU A 890 22.33 34.61 3.91
C GLU A 890 22.13 36.11 3.65
N GLU A 891 21.03 36.50 3.00
CA GLU A 891 20.72 37.91 2.74
C GLU A 891 20.37 38.71 4.00
N VAL A 892 19.67 38.10 4.98
CA VAL A 892 19.43 38.70 6.30
C VAL A 892 20.74 38.94 7.06
N ARG A 893 21.70 38.00 6.99
CA ARG A 893 23.03 38.15 7.55
C ARG A 893 23.81 39.29 6.90
N LYS A 894 23.78 39.40 5.57
CA LYS A 894 24.37 40.52 4.80
C LYS A 894 23.76 41.86 5.21
N HIS A 895 22.43 41.94 5.32
CA HIS A 895 21.70 43.15 5.70
C HIS A 895 22.12 43.68 7.09
N TYR A 896 22.31 42.81 8.07
CA TYR A 896 22.74 43.19 9.43
C TYR A 896 24.27 43.19 9.64
N GLY A 897 25.07 42.89 8.61
CA GLY A 897 26.53 42.80 8.72
C GLY A 897 27.01 41.71 9.68
N LYS A 898 26.31 40.55 9.72
CA LYS A 898 26.55 39.46 10.69
C LYS A 898 27.14 38.22 10.03
N SER A 899 28.10 37.59 10.70
CA SER A 899 28.55 36.24 10.36
C SER A 899 27.54 35.18 10.79
N GLU A 900 27.63 33.98 10.21
CA GLU A 900 26.82 32.81 10.62
C GLU A 900 27.01 32.43 12.10
N LYS A 901 28.18 32.72 12.70
CA LYS A 901 28.43 32.46 14.12
C LYS A 901 27.75 33.46 15.05
N GLU A 902 27.55 34.70 14.60
CA GLU A 902 26.81 35.72 15.36
C GLU A 902 25.30 35.62 15.15
N MET A 903 24.88 35.14 13.96
CA MET A 903 23.47 34.98 13.59
C MET A 903 23.24 33.59 12.96
N PRO A 904 23.32 32.51 13.77
CA PRO A 904 23.03 31.16 13.30
C PRO A 904 21.56 31.05 12.89
N LEU A 905 21.27 30.08 12.02
CA LEU A 905 19.97 29.95 11.36
C LEU A 905 18.78 29.96 12.34
N ALA A 906 18.93 29.35 13.52
CA ALA A 906 17.91 29.32 14.56
C ALA A 906 17.43 30.71 15.03
N LEU A 907 18.24 31.76 14.93
CA LEU A 907 17.81 33.16 15.20
C LEU A 907 17.00 33.73 14.03
N VAL A 908 17.40 33.45 12.79
CA VAL A 908 16.68 33.91 11.58
C VAL A 908 15.28 33.29 11.51
N LEU A 909 15.12 32.04 11.95
CA LEU A 909 13.81 31.38 12.01
C LEU A 909 12.84 32.08 12.99
N GLU A 910 13.25 32.34 14.24
CA GLU A 910 12.36 32.83 15.31
C GLU A 910 11.91 34.28 15.12
N GLY A 911 12.87 35.17 14.86
CA GLY A 911 12.59 36.59 14.63
C GLY A 911 12.09 36.87 13.21
N GLY A 912 12.51 36.05 12.25
CA GLY A 912 12.31 36.24 10.82
C GLY A 912 11.28 35.29 10.22
N THR A 913 11.73 34.26 9.49
CA THR A 913 10.93 33.63 8.42
C THR A 913 9.65 32.95 8.89
N TRP A 914 9.69 32.21 9.99
CA TRP A 914 8.52 31.54 10.58
C TRP A 914 7.47 32.55 11.04
N ARG A 915 7.94 33.70 11.54
CA ARG A 915 7.12 34.80 12.05
C ARG A 915 6.54 35.64 10.91
N ALA A 916 7.35 35.94 9.89
CA ALA A 916 6.94 36.62 8.67
C ALA A 916 5.88 35.82 7.91
N GLY A 917 6.11 34.51 7.68
CA GLY A 917 5.12 33.62 7.05
C GLY A 917 3.81 33.53 7.83
N ARG A 918 3.87 33.48 9.17
CA ARG A 918 2.68 33.50 10.04
C ARG A 918 1.89 34.80 9.92
N ILE A 919 2.58 35.95 9.87
CA ILE A 919 1.95 37.27 9.75
C ILE A 919 1.34 37.43 8.35
N LEU A 920 2.08 37.09 7.30
CA LEU A 920 1.60 37.20 5.92
C LEU A 920 0.38 36.29 5.67
N ALA A 921 0.40 35.05 6.16
CA ALA A 921 -0.76 34.16 6.10
C ALA A 921 -1.99 34.74 6.82
N GLY A 922 -1.82 35.48 7.92
CA GLY A 922 -2.90 36.16 8.63
C GLY A 922 -3.39 37.46 7.97
N LEU A 923 -2.59 38.08 7.11
CA LEU A 923 -3.00 39.22 6.27
C LEU A 923 -3.75 38.75 5.02
N LEU A 924 -3.37 37.61 4.47
CA LEU A 924 -3.96 37.06 3.24
C LEU A 924 -5.17 36.15 3.46
N ARG A 925 -5.34 35.56 4.66
CA ARG A 925 -6.41 34.57 4.96
C ARG A 925 -7.03 34.78 6.33
N THR A 926 -8.35 34.80 6.38
CA THR A 926 -9.15 34.97 7.61
C THR A 926 -8.94 33.89 8.66
N ASP A 927 -8.55 32.68 8.25
CA ASP A 927 -8.19 31.57 9.14
C ASP A 927 -6.69 31.49 9.46
N SER A 928 -5.87 32.36 8.86
CA SER A 928 -4.40 32.32 8.94
C SER A 928 -3.82 30.92 8.64
N SER A 929 -4.31 30.28 7.58
CA SER A 929 -3.80 29.01 7.05
C SER A 929 -2.62 29.18 6.09
N SER A 930 -1.91 28.07 5.85
CA SER A 930 -0.91 27.97 4.78
C SER A 930 -1.58 27.97 3.40
N PRO A 931 -0.95 28.56 2.35
CA PRO A 931 -1.42 28.45 0.97
C PRO A 931 -1.56 27.00 0.50
N ILE A 932 -0.64 26.12 0.92
CA ILE A 932 -0.68 24.69 0.65
C ILE A 932 -1.27 23.98 1.88
N LYS A 933 -2.37 23.23 1.68
CA LYS A 933 -3.10 22.54 2.75
C LYS A 933 -2.60 21.11 2.88
N ILE A 934 -2.21 20.70 4.09
CA ILE A 934 -1.73 19.34 4.38
C ILE A 934 -2.73 18.60 5.29
N ARG A 935 -2.95 17.30 5.03
CA ARG A 935 -3.71 16.39 5.87
C ARG A 935 -2.88 16.04 7.11
N SER A 936 -3.18 16.67 8.24
CA SER A 936 -2.56 16.40 9.54
C SER A 936 -3.31 15.28 10.27
N ASP A 937 -2.77 14.07 10.27
CA ASP A 937 -3.22 12.94 11.11
C ASP A 937 -2.82 13.10 12.60
N GLY A 938 -1.73 13.83 12.84
CA GLY A 938 -1.14 14.04 14.15
C GLY A 938 -0.01 13.06 14.52
N THR A 939 0.45 12.27 13.55
CA THR A 939 1.59 11.35 13.65
C THR A 939 2.77 11.74 12.74
N VAL A 940 2.55 12.62 11.75
CA VAL A 940 3.56 13.09 10.80
C VAL A 940 3.58 14.64 10.72
N PHE A 941 4.77 15.24 10.55
CA PHE A 941 5.01 16.68 10.39
C PHE A 941 6.07 16.94 9.30
#